data_AF-A0A940EQY3-F1
#
_entry.id   AF-A0A940EQY3-F1
#
_cell.length_a   1.000
_cell.length_b   1.000
_cell.length_c   1.000
_cell.angle_alpha   90.00
_cell.angle_beta   90.00
_cell.angle_gamma   90.00
#
_symmetry.space_group_name_H-M   'P 1'
#
loop_
_entity.id
_entity.type
_entity.pdbx_description
1 polymer ?
#
loop_
_entity_poly.entity_id
_entity_poly.type
_entity_poly.pdbx_seq_one_letter_code
_entity_poly.pdbx_strand_id
1 'polypeptide(L)'
;MTSMQDIALVCTYGFADVLTLARQNRPDPYALHVPASTWPQRLPPEWRIEARGRIDAAGAEVEALDIDGVLARLAALPRPPRAVAISLLFAHRNPLHEQALAGRIRALWPGLRVACSHEVLPQDGEYERTLATVDAAGLQGPVHDPARGPVHADALTQQLEQLADRMQQCLVEKAVSSVVREAMDCAAAIFLPDGRLVAQARTLPLLLGSLSPAVAGLLRAFPVAAMAAGDGFLLNDPWHGGTHLPDLTLVRPVCVDGGVVALVACVLHHQDVGGIAPGSVPTDATSIHQEGLRIPPLQLCRDGVVDGPLMRLLRANSRMPDNLEGDLAAQWAALAQGAAELATLWQAERDVAGRCAAALAASEAAARAALRAAPDGDYGFDDALDGDGLSAAPVRVSVCIRKRGDSAELDLRGCADQATGPVNASRGAVQAAVAYFARVLAPEAACNDGSLAPLALRTRSGSIVDPRFPAALNARTNLVKLLANALLGAWSRALPDQMPAPNAGEAVVLSLGGSHADGRPWLLTEIIASAAGGAPWAEGGSGVSTDVGNARSTPAEVIEAQAPLRIERVAVRAGSGGAGRHRGGDGVVRVYRLLHGSGSISYRGERHGIAPQGAAGGLPGRPATARIERADGSVETLAAKGRAQWQAGDRLVIETAGGGGWGRPAAAESSA
;
A
#
# COMPACT_ATOMS: atom_id res chain seq x y z
N MET A 1 -5.58 4.39 34.80
CA MET A 1 -4.18 3.91 34.95
C MET A 1 -4.16 2.42 34.70
N THR A 2 -4.09 2.01 33.43
CA THR A 2 -3.93 0.60 33.04
C THR A 2 -2.59 0.11 33.58
N SER A 3 -2.60 -1.01 34.30
CA SER A 3 -1.40 -1.74 34.72
C SER A 3 -0.48 -1.92 33.50
N MET A 4 0.60 -1.15 33.39
CA MET A 4 1.64 -1.39 32.39
C MET A 4 2.16 -2.81 32.62
N GLN A 5 1.91 -3.70 31.65
CA GLN A 5 2.41 -5.06 31.70
C GLN A 5 3.92 -4.98 31.43
N ASP A 6 4.72 -5.24 32.48
CA ASP A 6 6.19 -5.15 32.45
C ASP A 6 6.83 -6.27 31.64
N ILE A 7 6.63 -6.24 30.32
CA ILE A 7 7.20 -7.21 29.39
C ILE A 7 8.35 -6.53 28.66
N ALA A 8 9.52 -7.15 28.66
CA ALA A 8 10.64 -6.73 27.84
C ALA A 8 10.63 -7.49 26.51
N LEU A 9 10.80 -6.79 25.39
CA LEU A 9 11.00 -7.39 24.08
C LEU A 9 12.49 -7.34 23.75
N VAL A 10 13.11 -8.50 23.51
CA VAL A 10 14.42 -8.59 22.87
C VAL A 10 14.22 -8.88 21.39
N CYS A 11 14.78 -8.03 20.53
CA CYS A 11 14.65 -8.14 19.07
C CYS A 11 16.00 -7.93 18.39
N THR A 12 16.10 -8.29 17.11
CA THR A 12 17.31 -8.03 16.32
C THR A 12 17.59 -6.52 16.21
N TYR A 13 18.86 -6.13 16.28
CA TYR A 13 19.27 -4.73 16.13
C TYR A 13 18.73 -4.11 14.83
N GLY A 14 18.09 -2.94 14.95
CA GLY A 14 17.43 -2.23 13.87
C GLY A 14 15.93 -2.53 13.72
N PHE A 15 15.34 -3.38 14.56
CA PHE A 15 13.96 -3.89 14.41
C PHE A 15 13.05 -3.61 15.62
N ALA A 16 13.44 -2.69 16.53
CA ALA A 16 12.64 -2.36 17.70
C ALA A 16 11.20 -1.87 17.39
N ASP A 17 10.98 -1.28 16.21
CA ASP A 17 9.69 -0.67 15.87
C ASP A 17 8.79 -1.56 15.01
N VAL A 18 9.15 -2.82 14.76
CA VAL A 18 8.37 -3.74 13.91
C VAL A 18 6.89 -3.80 14.33
N LEU A 19 6.61 -3.87 15.64
CA LEU A 19 5.25 -3.85 16.16
C LEU A 19 4.55 -2.51 15.96
N THR A 20 5.30 -1.41 16.09
CA THR A 20 4.74 -0.05 15.91
C THR A 20 4.34 0.19 14.45
N LEU A 21 5.17 -0.28 13.52
CA LEU A 21 4.96 -0.16 12.08
C LEU A 21 3.90 -1.14 11.56
N ALA A 22 3.74 -2.31 12.18
CA ALA A 22 2.66 -3.27 11.90
C ALA A 22 2.45 -3.58 10.40
N ARG A 23 3.55 -3.80 9.67
CA ARG A 23 3.58 -3.95 8.21
C ARG A 23 2.82 -2.86 7.46
N GLN A 24 2.84 -1.62 7.98
CA GLN A 24 2.21 -0.40 7.44
C GLN A 24 0.70 -0.51 7.13
N ASN A 25 0.03 -1.55 7.61
CA ASN A 25 -1.36 -1.85 7.28
C ASN A 25 -2.32 -0.93 8.04
N ARG A 26 -3.39 -0.47 7.37
CA ARG A 26 -4.54 0.16 8.04
C ARG A 26 -5.79 -0.70 7.88
N PRO A 27 -6.54 -0.97 8.98
CA PRO A 27 -7.75 -1.78 8.91
C PRO A 27 -8.86 -1.20 8.04
N ASP A 28 -9.09 0.12 8.13
CA ASP A 28 -10.05 0.81 7.29
C ASP A 28 -9.32 1.74 6.30
N PRO A 29 -9.27 1.38 5.01
CA PRO A 29 -8.57 2.18 4.03
C PRO A 29 -9.24 3.53 3.72
N TYR A 30 -10.49 3.74 4.13
CA TYR A 30 -11.23 4.97 3.83
C TYR A 30 -11.44 5.88 5.05
N ALA A 31 -10.89 5.51 6.21
CA ALA A 31 -10.96 6.35 7.39
C ALA A 31 -10.22 7.67 7.17
N LEU A 32 -10.89 8.80 7.48
CA LEU A 32 -10.29 10.13 7.49
C LEU A 32 -9.11 10.22 8.46
N HIS A 33 -9.17 9.47 9.56
CA HIS A 33 -8.13 9.44 10.56
C HIS A 33 -7.48 8.07 10.61
N VAL A 34 -6.17 8.04 10.43
CA VAL A 34 -5.35 6.89 10.76
C VAL A 34 -4.69 7.16 12.11
N PRO A 35 -5.11 6.47 13.19
CA PRO A 35 -4.66 6.79 14.54
C PRO A 35 -3.19 6.42 14.76
N ALA A 36 -2.56 7.14 15.69
CA ALA A 36 -1.27 6.76 16.25
C ALA A 36 -1.30 5.33 16.81
N SER A 37 -0.22 4.58 16.56
CA SER A 37 -0.04 3.23 17.09
C SER A 37 -0.05 3.28 18.63
N THR A 38 -0.71 2.29 19.26
CA THR A 38 -0.75 2.19 20.73
C THR A 38 0.45 1.41 21.31
N TRP A 39 1.32 0.87 20.45
CA TRP A 39 2.49 0.10 20.85
C TRP A 39 3.52 0.89 21.64
N PRO A 40 3.83 2.16 21.33
CA PRO A 40 4.72 2.98 22.17
C PRO A 40 4.25 3.13 23.62
N GLN A 41 2.94 3.15 23.90
CA GLN A 41 2.43 3.19 25.28
C GLN A 41 2.43 1.82 25.96
N ARG A 42 2.23 0.74 25.20
CA ARG A 42 2.18 -0.65 25.71
C ARG A 42 3.56 -1.26 25.93
N LEU A 43 4.50 -0.94 25.05
CA LEU A 43 5.87 -1.41 25.05
C LEU A 43 6.78 -0.21 24.74
N PRO A 44 7.11 0.64 25.73
CA PRO A 44 7.92 1.84 25.54
C PRO A 44 9.34 1.52 25.04
N PRO A 45 10.06 2.49 24.45
CA PRO A 45 11.40 2.27 23.87
C PRO A 45 12.41 1.63 24.82
N GLU A 46 12.40 1.96 26.10
CA GLU A 46 13.30 1.40 27.11
C GLU A 46 13.05 -0.09 27.37
N TRP A 47 11.85 -0.60 27.09
CA TRP A 47 11.48 -2.02 27.20
C TRP A 47 11.75 -2.81 25.91
N ARG A 48 12.27 -2.15 24.86
CA ARG A 48 12.66 -2.75 23.59
C ARG A 48 14.18 -2.84 23.52
N ILE A 49 14.69 -4.06 23.69
CA ILE A 49 16.12 -4.35 23.74
C ILE A 49 16.56 -4.89 22.38
N GLU A 50 17.31 -4.08 21.67
CA GLU A 50 17.96 -4.47 20.42
C GLU A 50 19.23 -5.26 20.70
N ALA A 51 19.26 -6.51 20.24
CA ALA A 51 20.38 -7.44 20.36
C ALA A 51 21.25 -7.41 19.10
N ARG A 52 22.57 -7.24 19.29
CA ARG A 52 23.57 -7.44 18.23
C ARG A 52 23.86 -8.92 18.08
N GLY A 53 24.14 -9.35 16.85
CA GLY A 53 24.14 -10.75 16.44
C GLY A 53 23.16 -10.98 15.31
N ARG A 54 23.47 -11.95 14.44
CA ARG A 54 22.68 -12.20 13.24
C ARG A 54 22.78 -13.65 12.77
N ILE A 55 21.62 -14.26 12.59
CA ILE A 55 21.39 -15.41 11.71
C ILE A 55 20.94 -14.86 10.35
N ASP A 56 21.39 -15.46 9.25
CA ASP A 56 20.96 -15.08 7.89
C ASP A 56 19.82 -15.96 7.36
N ALA A 57 19.35 -15.66 6.15
CA ALA A 57 18.29 -16.43 5.50
C ALA A 57 18.67 -17.89 5.22
N ALA A 58 19.96 -18.25 5.12
CA ALA A 58 20.38 -19.64 4.99
C ALA A 58 20.43 -20.38 6.34
N GLY A 59 20.16 -19.69 7.46
CA GLY A 59 20.26 -20.23 8.80
C GLY A 59 21.70 -20.21 9.36
N ALA A 60 22.64 -19.58 8.67
CA ALA A 60 24.02 -19.46 9.12
C ALA A 60 24.17 -18.31 10.13
N GLU A 61 24.99 -18.52 11.15
CA GLU A 61 25.40 -17.46 12.07
C GLU A 61 26.47 -16.59 11.38
N VAL A 62 26.13 -15.33 11.11
CA VAL A 62 27.01 -14.36 10.45
C VAL A 62 27.59 -13.34 11.41
N GLU A 63 26.97 -13.17 12.58
CA GLU A 63 27.48 -12.39 13.71
C GLU A 63 27.04 -13.05 15.01
N ALA A 64 27.96 -13.31 15.94
CA ALA A 64 27.64 -13.91 17.22
C ALA A 64 26.74 -13.00 18.07
N LEU A 65 25.81 -13.59 18.82
CA LEU A 65 24.91 -12.83 19.70
C LEU A 65 25.66 -12.21 20.88
N ASP A 66 25.51 -10.90 21.06
CA ASP A 66 25.99 -10.16 22.24
C ASP A 66 25.05 -10.39 23.43
N ILE A 67 25.15 -11.59 24.03
CA ILE A 67 24.31 -11.99 25.15
C ILE A 67 24.54 -11.08 26.36
N ASP A 68 25.79 -10.77 26.70
CA ASP A 68 26.11 -9.99 27.89
C ASP A 68 25.60 -8.54 27.76
N GLY A 69 25.66 -7.94 26.56
CA GLY A 69 25.05 -6.66 26.27
C GLY A 69 23.53 -6.66 26.44
N VAL A 70 22.84 -7.72 25.98
CA VAL A 70 21.38 -7.88 26.19
C VAL A 70 21.05 -8.01 27.67
N LEU A 71 21.78 -8.84 28.42
CA LEU A 71 21.56 -9.05 29.85
C LEU A 71 21.80 -7.78 30.66
N ALA A 72 22.83 -6.99 30.32
CA ALA A 72 23.10 -5.70 30.94
C ALA A 72 21.94 -4.71 30.72
N ARG A 73 21.36 -4.67 29.52
CA ARG A 73 20.19 -3.83 29.22
C ARG A 73 18.93 -4.30 29.95
N LEU A 74 18.71 -5.61 30.07
CA LEU A 74 17.62 -6.17 30.89
C LEU A 74 17.77 -5.78 32.36
N ALA A 75 18.98 -5.85 32.91
CA ALA A 75 19.27 -5.47 34.30
C ALA A 75 19.14 -3.96 34.55
N ALA A 76 19.35 -3.14 33.52
CA ALA A 76 19.23 -1.68 33.59
C ALA A 76 17.79 -1.15 33.39
N LEU A 77 16.80 -2.04 33.21
CA LEU A 77 15.40 -1.63 33.13
C LEU A 77 14.95 -0.91 34.41
N PRO A 78 14.02 0.06 34.34
CA PRO A 78 13.56 0.82 35.50
C PRO A 78 13.04 -0.05 36.65
N ARG A 79 12.55 -1.24 36.31
CA ARG A 79 12.14 -2.30 37.23
C ARG A 79 12.29 -3.67 36.56
N PRO A 80 12.41 -4.77 37.33
CA PRO A 80 12.50 -6.10 36.75
C PRO A 80 11.28 -6.45 35.88
N PRO A 81 11.46 -7.03 34.68
CA PRO A 81 10.36 -7.49 33.86
C PRO A 81 9.63 -8.66 34.50
N ARG A 82 8.33 -8.79 34.22
CA ARG A 82 7.51 -9.98 34.54
C ARG A 82 7.74 -11.12 33.57
N ALA A 83 8.03 -10.80 32.31
CA ALA A 83 8.47 -11.76 31.31
C ALA A 83 9.34 -11.09 30.24
N VAL A 84 10.10 -11.93 29.52
CA VAL A 84 10.88 -11.52 28.35
C VAL A 84 10.36 -12.24 27.12
N ALA A 85 9.96 -11.49 26.10
CA ALA A 85 9.70 -11.99 24.76
C ALA A 85 11.00 -11.86 23.95
N ILE A 86 11.51 -12.95 23.39
CA ILE A 86 12.68 -12.94 22.51
C ILE A 86 12.21 -13.24 21.10
N SER A 87 12.37 -12.29 20.18
CA SER A 87 12.05 -12.48 18.76
C SER A 87 13.18 -11.98 17.88
N LEU A 88 14.03 -12.90 17.44
CA LEU A 88 15.15 -12.62 16.55
C LEU A 88 14.80 -13.05 15.11
N LEU A 89 15.35 -12.33 14.13
CA LEU A 89 15.23 -12.70 12.73
C LEU A 89 15.83 -14.09 12.48
N PHE A 90 15.15 -14.86 11.63
CA PHE A 90 15.48 -16.23 11.23
C PHE A 90 15.56 -17.26 12.36
N ALA A 91 15.07 -16.94 13.57
CA ALA A 91 15.04 -17.89 14.69
C ALA A 91 14.24 -19.17 14.38
N HIS A 92 13.24 -19.09 13.49
CA HIS A 92 12.49 -20.25 13.02
C HIS A 92 13.31 -21.20 12.12
N ARG A 93 14.40 -20.72 11.51
CA ARG A 93 15.33 -21.54 10.72
C ARG A 93 16.48 -22.06 11.58
N ASN A 94 17.03 -21.20 12.42
CA ASN A 94 18.08 -21.56 13.37
C ASN A 94 17.86 -20.84 14.72
N PRO A 95 17.42 -21.56 15.76
CA PRO A 95 17.07 -20.98 17.04
C PRO A 95 18.27 -20.74 17.97
N LEU A 96 19.51 -20.95 17.51
CA LEU A 96 20.75 -20.89 18.31
C LEU A 96 20.80 -19.67 19.24
N HIS A 97 20.55 -18.47 18.69
CA HIS A 97 20.61 -17.21 19.44
C HIS A 97 19.51 -17.09 20.49
N GLU A 98 18.27 -17.44 20.15
CA GLU A 98 17.15 -17.38 21.11
C GLU A 98 17.35 -18.40 22.25
N GLN A 99 17.80 -19.61 21.94
CA GLN A 99 18.07 -20.66 22.92
C GLN A 99 19.20 -20.29 23.87
N ALA A 100 20.31 -19.78 23.34
CA ALA A 100 21.45 -19.36 24.14
C ALA A 100 21.08 -18.22 25.11
N LEU A 101 20.38 -17.20 24.62
CA LEU A 101 19.92 -16.08 25.43
C LEU A 101 18.90 -16.52 26.48
N ALA A 102 17.88 -17.29 26.09
CA ALA A 102 16.87 -17.81 27.02
C ALA A 102 17.48 -18.67 28.13
N GLY A 103 18.46 -19.51 27.79
CA GLY A 103 19.21 -20.31 28.77
C GLY A 103 19.92 -19.44 29.81
N ARG A 104 20.60 -18.37 29.36
CA ARG A 104 21.30 -17.44 30.27
C ARG A 104 20.33 -16.61 31.13
N ILE A 105 19.21 -16.16 30.56
CA ILE A 105 18.15 -15.47 31.31
C ILE A 105 17.57 -16.39 32.39
N ARG A 106 17.23 -17.64 32.06
CA ARG A 106 16.69 -18.63 33.02
C ARG A 106 17.70 -19.00 34.10
N ALA A 107 18.99 -19.02 33.79
CA ALA A 107 20.04 -19.27 34.78
C ALA A 107 20.23 -18.11 35.77
N LEU A 108 20.20 -16.86 35.28
CA LEU A 108 20.36 -15.67 36.12
C LEU A 108 19.09 -15.32 36.91
N TRP A 109 17.92 -15.55 36.32
CA TRP A 109 16.61 -15.25 36.90
C TRP A 109 15.65 -16.45 36.79
N PRO A 110 15.79 -17.49 37.64
CA PRO A 110 15.03 -18.75 37.53
C PRO A 110 13.49 -18.65 37.61
N GLY A 111 12.94 -17.50 38.03
CA GLY A 111 11.50 -17.25 38.08
C GLY A 111 10.96 -16.37 36.95
N LEU A 112 11.82 -15.89 36.05
CA LEU A 112 11.42 -14.99 34.97
C LEU A 112 10.86 -15.81 33.80
N ARG A 113 9.62 -15.51 33.40
CA ARG A 113 9.01 -16.14 32.22
C ARG A 113 9.74 -15.68 30.96
N VAL A 114 10.10 -16.61 30.08
CA VAL A 114 10.75 -16.32 28.79
C VAL A 114 9.96 -17.01 27.69
N ALA A 115 9.49 -16.24 26.70
CA ALA A 115 8.85 -16.74 25.49
C ALA A 115 9.80 -16.52 24.31
N CYS A 116 10.12 -17.59 23.58
CA CYS A 116 10.98 -17.53 22.40
C CYS A 116 10.16 -17.67 21.13
N SER A 117 10.43 -16.82 20.15
CA SER A 117 9.60 -16.74 18.96
C SER A 117 9.65 -17.98 18.08
N HIS A 118 10.77 -18.71 18.07
CA HIS A 118 10.87 -20.01 17.40
C HIS A 118 10.02 -21.12 18.05
N GLU A 119 9.61 -20.98 19.31
CA GLU A 119 8.72 -21.93 19.99
C GLU A 119 7.25 -21.55 19.81
N VAL A 120 6.96 -20.24 19.71
CA VAL A 120 5.60 -19.70 19.66
C VAL A 120 5.00 -19.74 18.25
N LEU A 121 5.73 -19.25 17.24
CA LEU A 121 5.26 -19.18 15.85
C LEU A 121 6.44 -19.37 14.87
N PRO A 122 6.86 -20.61 14.57
CA PRO A 122 8.05 -20.91 13.78
C PRO A 122 7.84 -20.75 12.26
N GLN A 123 7.59 -19.53 11.80
CA GLN A 123 7.48 -19.20 10.37
C GLN A 123 8.13 -17.85 10.04
N ASP A 124 8.36 -17.60 8.74
CA ASP A 124 8.76 -16.29 8.21
C ASP A 124 7.72 -15.21 8.57
N GLY A 125 8.18 -13.97 8.74
CA GLY A 125 7.33 -12.82 9.07
C GLY A 125 7.64 -12.29 10.47
N GLU A 126 8.59 -11.35 10.57
CA GLU A 126 9.07 -10.85 11.85
C GLU A 126 7.98 -10.13 12.66
N TYR A 127 7.01 -9.48 12.01
CA TYR A 127 5.92 -8.80 12.70
C TYR A 127 4.94 -9.78 13.35
N GLU A 128 4.37 -10.69 12.58
CA GLU A 128 3.40 -11.68 13.06
C GLU A 128 4.01 -12.55 14.16
N ARG A 129 5.27 -12.95 13.97
CA ARG A 129 6.00 -13.75 14.95
C ARG A 129 6.32 -12.95 16.22
N THR A 130 6.77 -11.70 16.11
CA THR A 130 6.99 -10.85 17.29
C THR A 130 5.67 -10.62 18.05
N LEU A 131 4.57 -10.35 17.33
CA LEU A 131 3.23 -10.14 17.90
C LEU A 131 2.77 -11.35 18.71
N ALA A 132 2.86 -12.56 18.13
CA ALA A 132 2.51 -13.79 18.81
C ALA A 132 3.39 -14.01 20.06
N THR A 133 4.68 -13.67 19.98
CA THR A 133 5.64 -13.87 21.08
C THR A 133 5.37 -12.93 22.26
N VAL A 134 5.02 -11.66 22.01
CA VAL A 134 4.66 -10.73 23.09
C VAL A 134 3.32 -11.10 23.73
N ASP A 135 2.34 -11.59 22.95
CA ASP A 135 1.08 -12.12 23.48
C ASP A 135 1.32 -13.36 24.35
N ALA A 136 2.16 -14.29 23.88
CA ALA A 136 2.62 -15.43 24.66
C ALA A 136 3.45 -15.04 25.89
N ALA A 137 4.01 -13.83 25.97
CA ALA A 137 4.66 -13.30 27.17
C ALA A 137 3.66 -12.64 28.14
N GLY A 138 2.39 -12.48 27.74
CA GLY A 138 1.32 -11.89 28.53
C GLY A 138 1.03 -10.42 28.20
N LEU A 139 1.60 -9.89 27.12
CA LEU A 139 1.28 -8.57 26.57
C LEU A 139 0.31 -8.72 25.40
N GLN A 140 -0.99 -8.64 25.69
CA GLN A 140 -2.00 -8.66 24.63
C GLN A 140 -1.78 -7.46 23.70
N GLY A 141 -1.69 -7.77 22.40
CA GLY A 141 -1.67 -6.75 21.36
C GLY A 141 -2.90 -5.85 21.43
N PRO A 142 -2.88 -4.68 20.77
CA PRO A 142 -4.10 -3.91 20.62
C PRO A 142 -5.15 -4.81 19.97
N VAL A 143 -6.31 -4.93 20.61
CA VAL A 143 -7.50 -5.43 19.93
C VAL A 143 -7.73 -4.45 18.81
N HIS A 144 -7.37 -4.83 17.59
CA HIS A 144 -8.00 -4.23 16.43
C HIS A 144 -9.47 -4.61 16.59
N ASP A 145 -10.28 -3.69 17.10
CA ASP A 145 -11.70 -3.76 16.85
C ASP A 145 -11.78 -3.68 15.33
N PRO A 146 -12.03 -4.79 14.62
CA PRO A 146 -12.31 -4.63 13.21
C PRO A 146 -13.56 -3.78 13.26
N ALA A 147 -13.50 -2.52 12.84
CA ALA A 147 -14.69 -1.75 12.55
C ALA A 147 -15.38 -2.42 11.35
N ARG A 148 -15.90 -3.62 11.60
CA ARG A 148 -16.85 -4.43 10.85
C ARG A 148 -18.17 -4.23 11.58
N GLY A 149 -18.56 -2.97 11.74
CA GLY A 149 -19.97 -2.66 11.84
C GLY A 149 -20.56 -2.90 10.45
N PRO A 150 -21.69 -3.60 10.31
CA PRO A 150 -22.35 -3.70 9.02
C PRO A 150 -22.67 -2.28 8.56
N VAL A 151 -22.04 -1.86 7.48
CA VAL A 151 -22.30 -0.55 6.88
C VAL A 151 -23.66 -0.57 6.15
N HIS A 152 -24.14 -1.77 5.79
CA HIS A 152 -25.39 -1.96 5.04
C HIS A 152 -26.41 -2.76 5.82
N ALA A 153 -27.64 -2.25 5.88
CA ALA A 153 -28.79 -2.97 6.42
C ALA A 153 -29.25 -4.15 5.54
N ASP A 154 -28.77 -4.23 4.29
CA ASP A 154 -29.16 -5.27 3.34
C ASP A 154 -28.18 -6.46 3.33
N ALA A 155 -28.74 -7.66 3.52
CA ALA A 155 -27.98 -8.91 3.61
C ALA A 155 -27.26 -9.29 2.30
N LEU A 156 -27.85 -9.00 1.13
CA LEU A 156 -27.21 -9.32 -0.16
C LEU A 156 -25.98 -8.47 -0.40
N THR A 157 -26.05 -7.17 -0.10
CA THR A 157 -24.88 -6.28 -0.20
C THR A 157 -23.71 -6.83 0.62
N GLN A 158 -23.97 -7.27 1.86
CA GLN A 158 -22.93 -7.89 2.71
C GLN A 158 -22.39 -9.21 2.11
N GLN A 159 -23.26 -10.06 1.55
CA GLN A 159 -22.85 -11.31 0.90
C GLN A 159 -21.96 -11.05 -0.32
N LEU A 160 -22.26 -10.04 -1.12
CA LEU A 160 -21.46 -9.63 -2.28
C LEU A 160 -20.10 -9.06 -1.86
N GLU A 161 -20.04 -8.23 -0.82
CA GLU A 161 -18.78 -7.73 -0.25
C GLU A 161 -17.92 -8.86 0.30
N GLN A 162 -18.51 -9.79 1.05
CA GLN A 162 -17.80 -10.97 1.57
C GLN A 162 -17.30 -11.88 0.44
N LEU A 163 -18.05 -11.98 -0.67
CA LEU A 163 -17.60 -12.71 -1.85
C LEU A 163 -16.38 -12.04 -2.49
N ALA A 164 -16.39 -10.70 -2.63
CA ALA A 164 -15.25 -9.95 -3.13
C ALA A 164 -14.02 -10.12 -2.20
N ASP A 165 -14.21 -10.10 -0.88
CA ASP A 165 -13.15 -10.39 0.10
C ASP A 165 -12.60 -11.83 -0.04
N ARG A 166 -13.44 -12.83 -0.30
CA ARG A 166 -12.98 -14.21 -0.57
C ARG A 166 -12.20 -14.32 -1.87
N MET A 167 -12.63 -13.61 -2.93
CA MET A 167 -11.87 -13.53 -4.18
C MET A 167 -10.50 -12.91 -3.95
N GLN A 168 -10.44 -11.80 -3.19
CA GLN A 168 -9.19 -11.15 -2.80
C GLN A 168 -8.27 -12.09 -2.02
N GLN A 169 -8.79 -12.83 -1.05
CA GLN A 169 -8.01 -13.77 -0.27
C GLN A 169 -7.45 -14.89 -1.15
N CYS A 170 -8.27 -15.44 -2.05
CA CYS A 170 -7.84 -16.45 -3.02
C CYS A 170 -6.71 -15.94 -3.93
N LEU A 171 -6.74 -14.67 -4.35
CA LEU A 171 -5.63 -14.05 -5.09
C LEU A 171 -4.34 -14.06 -4.27
N VAL A 172 -4.38 -13.56 -3.04
CA VAL A 172 -3.20 -13.41 -2.17
C VAL A 172 -2.59 -14.78 -1.84
N GLU A 173 -3.42 -15.78 -1.54
CA GLU A 173 -2.97 -17.14 -1.21
C GLU A 173 -2.32 -17.87 -2.39
N LYS A 174 -2.81 -17.63 -3.61
CA LYS A 174 -2.35 -18.33 -4.82
C LYS A 174 -1.26 -17.58 -5.58
N ALA A 175 -1.03 -16.31 -5.28
CA ALA A 175 -0.01 -15.52 -5.95
C ALA A 175 1.40 -16.05 -5.69
N VAL A 176 2.25 -15.93 -6.71
CA VAL A 176 3.65 -16.37 -6.67
C VAL A 176 4.55 -15.22 -6.26
N SER A 177 4.30 -14.01 -6.78
CA SER A 177 5.14 -12.85 -6.49
C SER A 177 4.93 -12.31 -5.07
N SER A 178 6.02 -11.83 -4.45
CA SER A 178 5.98 -11.22 -3.11
C SER A 178 5.21 -9.90 -3.08
N VAL A 179 5.09 -9.20 -4.21
CA VAL A 179 4.28 -7.98 -4.34
C VAL A 179 2.81 -8.24 -4.00
N VAL A 180 2.31 -9.42 -4.33
CA VAL A 180 0.91 -9.78 -4.05
C VAL A 180 0.80 -10.54 -2.75
N ARG A 181 1.60 -11.60 -2.58
CA ARG A 181 1.53 -12.47 -1.40
C ARG A 181 1.83 -11.69 -0.12
N GLU A 182 2.85 -10.83 -0.14
CA GLU A 182 3.25 -10.04 1.01
C GLU A 182 2.58 -8.67 1.02
N ALA A 183 2.76 -7.88 -0.04
CA ALA A 183 2.31 -6.49 -0.04
C ALA A 183 0.81 -6.32 -0.34
N MET A 184 0.10 -7.35 -0.78
CA MET A 184 -1.33 -7.29 -1.16
C MET A 184 -1.64 -6.22 -2.21
N ASP A 185 -0.75 -6.02 -3.18
CA ASP A 185 -0.98 -5.08 -4.29
C ASP A 185 -1.89 -5.70 -5.37
N CYS A 186 -3.13 -6.00 -4.97
CA CYS A 186 -4.19 -6.55 -5.81
C CYS A 186 -5.57 -6.15 -5.29
N ALA A 187 -6.57 -6.19 -6.16
CA ALA A 187 -7.95 -5.86 -5.86
C ALA A 187 -8.92 -6.79 -6.60
N ALA A 188 -10.05 -7.12 -5.97
CA ALA A 188 -11.13 -7.90 -6.56
C ALA A 188 -12.49 -7.19 -6.41
N ALA A 189 -13.34 -7.31 -7.43
CA ALA A 189 -14.61 -6.62 -7.51
C ALA A 189 -15.66 -7.35 -8.36
N ILE A 190 -16.93 -6.99 -8.14
CA ILE A 190 -18.12 -7.52 -8.80
C ILE A 190 -18.85 -6.37 -9.48
N PHE A 191 -19.25 -6.59 -10.73
CA PHE A 191 -19.93 -5.61 -11.58
C PHE A 191 -21.25 -6.18 -12.11
N LEU A 192 -22.21 -5.29 -12.36
CA LEU A 192 -23.37 -5.59 -13.19
C LEU A 192 -22.94 -5.78 -14.66
N PRO A 193 -23.80 -6.39 -15.50
CA PRO A 193 -23.51 -6.56 -16.94
C PRO A 193 -23.27 -5.24 -17.68
N ASP A 194 -23.81 -4.13 -17.19
CA ASP A 194 -23.58 -2.80 -17.76
C ASP A 194 -22.24 -2.17 -17.34
N GLY A 195 -21.44 -2.87 -16.53
CA GLY A 195 -20.12 -2.44 -16.08
C GLY A 195 -20.14 -1.57 -14.82
N ARG A 196 -21.29 -1.37 -14.16
CA ARG A 196 -21.33 -0.67 -12.86
C ARG A 196 -20.84 -1.56 -11.73
N LEU A 197 -19.90 -1.04 -10.95
CA LEU A 197 -19.37 -1.69 -9.74
C LEU A 197 -20.46 -1.79 -8.67
N VAL A 198 -20.69 -2.98 -8.13
CA VAL A 198 -21.68 -3.20 -7.04
C VAL A 198 -21.07 -3.61 -5.72
N ALA A 199 -19.93 -4.29 -5.74
CA ALA A 199 -19.21 -4.70 -4.53
C ALA A 199 -17.72 -4.87 -4.84
N GLN A 200 -16.88 -4.64 -3.85
CA GLN A 200 -15.43 -4.82 -3.96
C GLN A 200 -14.80 -5.14 -2.61
N ALA A 201 -13.63 -5.78 -2.66
CA ALA A 201 -12.84 -6.04 -1.47
C ALA A 201 -12.34 -4.74 -0.84
N ARG A 202 -12.25 -4.67 0.49
CA ARG A 202 -11.77 -3.47 1.20
C ARG A 202 -10.25 -3.49 1.41
N THR A 203 -9.48 -3.46 0.33
CA THR A 203 -8.02 -3.56 0.38
C THR A 203 -7.32 -2.25 -0.01
N LEU A 204 -7.08 -2.03 -1.30
CA LEU A 204 -6.22 -0.98 -1.84
C LEU A 204 -7.01 -0.02 -2.73
N PRO A 205 -7.42 1.17 -2.23
CA PRO A 205 -8.26 2.10 -3.00
C PRO A 205 -7.71 2.52 -4.36
N LEU A 206 -6.37 2.60 -4.49
CA LEU A 206 -5.68 2.93 -5.74
C LEU A 206 -6.06 1.99 -6.89
N LEU A 207 -6.15 0.69 -6.61
CA LEU A 207 -6.51 -0.33 -7.60
C LEU A 207 -8.02 -0.46 -7.76
N LEU A 208 -8.75 -0.44 -6.63
CA LEU A 208 -10.20 -0.59 -6.59
C LEU A 208 -10.91 0.47 -7.44
N GLY A 209 -10.56 1.75 -7.25
CA GLY A 209 -11.16 2.85 -8.02
C GLY A 209 -10.75 2.89 -9.50
N SER A 210 -9.84 2.01 -9.93
CA SER A 210 -9.40 1.88 -11.33
C SER A 210 -10.07 0.74 -12.11
N LEU A 211 -10.75 -0.18 -11.42
CA LEU A 211 -11.40 -1.32 -12.06
C LEU A 211 -12.61 -0.90 -12.91
N SER A 212 -13.46 0.04 -12.46
CA SER A 212 -14.63 0.47 -13.26
C SER A 212 -14.23 1.04 -14.63
N PRO A 213 -13.23 1.94 -14.75
CA PRO A 213 -12.70 2.37 -16.04
C PRO A 213 -12.15 1.24 -16.93
N ALA A 214 -11.43 0.26 -16.36
CA ALA A 214 -10.88 -0.88 -17.08
C ALA A 214 -11.98 -1.80 -17.62
N VAL A 215 -12.98 -2.15 -16.79
CA VAL A 215 -14.16 -2.93 -17.20
C VAL A 215 -14.94 -2.19 -18.28
N ALA A 216 -15.18 -0.89 -18.13
CA ALA A 216 -15.85 -0.09 -19.15
C ALA A 216 -15.09 -0.07 -20.48
N GLY A 217 -13.75 -0.05 -20.46
CA GLY A 217 -12.94 -0.13 -21.67
C GLY A 217 -12.96 -1.50 -22.33
N LEU A 218 -12.97 -2.56 -21.54
CA LEU A 218 -13.14 -3.92 -22.01
C LEU A 218 -14.51 -4.12 -22.68
N LEU A 219 -15.58 -3.64 -22.06
CA LEU A 219 -16.95 -3.76 -22.58
C LEU A 219 -17.17 -3.01 -23.90
N ARG A 220 -16.38 -1.97 -24.18
CA ARG A 220 -16.38 -1.31 -25.50
C ARG A 220 -15.80 -2.19 -26.60
N ALA A 221 -14.84 -3.06 -26.28
CA ALA A 221 -14.23 -3.98 -27.23
C ALA A 221 -14.96 -5.33 -27.31
N PHE A 222 -15.47 -5.81 -26.17
CA PHE A 222 -16.20 -7.08 -26.03
C PHE A 222 -17.55 -6.80 -25.36
N PRO A 223 -18.62 -6.57 -26.14
CA PRO A 223 -19.95 -6.39 -25.58
C PRO A 223 -20.39 -7.65 -24.81
N VAL A 224 -21.11 -7.46 -23.69
CA VAL A 224 -21.58 -8.58 -22.84
C VAL A 224 -22.34 -9.66 -23.62
N ALA A 225 -23.13 -9.26 -24.63
CA ALA A 225 -23.90 -10.19 -25.45
C ALA A 225 -23.03 -11.19 -26.25
N ALA A 226 -21.72 -10.91 -26.40
CA ALA A 226 -20.76 -11.78 -27.07
C ALA A 226 -19.93 -12.65 -26.10
N MET A 227 -20.16 -12.53 -24.78
CA MET A 227 -19.43 -13.27 -23.76
C MET A 227 -20.13 -14.59 -23.40
N ALA A 228 -19.35 -15.63 -23.14
CA ALA A 228 -19.83 -16.94 -22.73
C ALA A 228 -19.20 -17.42 -21.41
N ALA A 229 -19.83 -18.42 -20.79
CA ALA A 229 -19.30 -19.06 -19.60
C ALA A 229 -17.93 -19.68 -19.89
N GLY A 230 -16.93 -19.38 -19.06
CA GLY A 230 -15.56 -19.86 -19.25
C GLY A 230 -14.67 -18.93 -20.05
N ASP A 231 -15.19 -17.81 -20.58
CA ASP A 231 -14.37 -16.76 -21.16
C ASP A 231 -13.59 -15.98 -20.09
N GLY A 232 -12.46 -15.39 -20.49
CA GLY A 232 -11.66 -14.50 -19.67
C GLY A 232 -10.97 -13.44 -20.53
N PHE A 233 -11.02 -12.19 -20.09
CA PHE A 233 -10.56 -11.04 -20.85
C PHE A 233 -9.52 -10.25 -20.06
N LEU A 234 -8.43 -9.86 -20.72
CA LEU A 234 -7.25 -9.24 -20.11
C LEU A 234 -6.99 -7.86 -20.72
N LEU A 235 -6.58 -6.89 -19.90
CA LEU A 235 -5.94 -5.66 -20.35
C LEU A 235 -4.98 -5.07 -19.29
N ASN A 236 -4.07 -4.21 -19.72
CA ASN A 236 -3.38 -3.24 -18.86
C ASN A 236 -3.28 -1.84 -19.52
N ASP A 237 -3.76 -1.69 -20.76
CA ASP A 237 -3.59 -0.48 -21.55
C ASP A 237 -4.28 0.74 -20.91
N PRO A 238 -3.53 1.79 -20.53
CA PRO A 238 -4.10 2.96 -19.88
C PRO A 238 -5.10 3.76 -20.71
N TRP A 239 -5.01 3.72 -22.04
CA TRP A 239 -6.00 4.38 -22.92
C TRP A 239 -7.28 3.57 -23.11
N HIS A 240 -7.29 2.31 -22.63
CA HIS A 240 -8.48 1.47 -22.53
C HIS A 240 -8.97 1.31 -21.09
N GLY A 241 -8.57 2.20 -20.19
CA GLY A 241 -9.05 2.22 -18.80
C GLY A 241 -8.10 1.60 -17.78
N GLY A 242 -6.98 1.02 -18.22
CA GLY A 242 -5.89 0.63 -17.33
C GLY A 242 -5.24 1.83 -16.64
N THR A 243 -4.27 1.54 -15.78
CA THR A 243 -3.61 2.55 -14.96
C THR A 243 -2.14 2.75 -15.40
N HIS A 244 -1.34 1.69 -15.35
CA HIS A 244 0.02 1.55 -15.88
C HIS A 244 0.22 0.08 -16.27
N LEU A 245 1.34 -0.22 -16.93
CA LEU A 245 1.53 -1.53 -17.54
C LEU A 245 1.70 -2.70 -16.55
N PRO A 246 2.30 -2.53 -15.35
CA PRO A 246 2.36 -3.62 -14.38
C PRO A 246 1.00 -4.08 -13.83
N ASP A 247 -0.04 -3.24 -13.86
CA ASP A 247 -1.36 -3.60 -13.33
C ASP A 247 -2.19 -4.31 -14.41
N LEU A 248 -2.28 -5.64 -14.35
CA LEU A 248 -3.07 -6.43 -15.29
C LEU A 248 -4.47 -6.67 -14.71
N THR A 249 -5.50 -6.22 -15.43
CA THR A 249 -6.90 -6.45 -15.09
C THR A 249 -7.43 -7.65 -15.87
N LEU A 250 -7.96 -8.64 -15.15
CA LEU A 250 -8.64 -9.80 -15.70
C LEU A 250 -10.14 -9.72 -15.36
N VAL A 251 -10.99 -10.01 -16.33
CA VAL A 251 -12.45 -9.99 -16.18
C VAL A 251 -13.04 -11.30 -16.69
N ARG A 252 -14.03 -11.84 -15.97
CA ARG A 252 -14.75 -13.06 -16.34
C ARG A 252 -16.27 -12.84 -16.21
N PRO A 253 -17.08 -13.27 -17.19
CA PRO A 253 -18.54 -13.25 -17.09
C PRO A 253 -19.06 -14.32 -16.12
N VAL A 254 -20.12 -13.96 -15.42
CA VAL A 254 -20.93 -14.88 -14.60
C VAL A 254 -22.21 -15.17 -15.35
N CYS A 255 -22.42 -16.45 -15.70
CA CYS A 255 -23.54 -16.87 -16.53
C CYS A 255 -24.54 -17.70 -15.71
N VAL A 256 -25.83 -17.39 -15.84
CA VAL A 256 -26.96 -18.14 -15.26
C VAL A 256 -28.02 -18.29 -16.35
N ASP A 257 -28.59 -19.48 -16.48
CA ASP A 257 -29.63 -19.80 -17.48
C ASP A 257 -29.28 -19.38 -18.91
N GLY A 258 -27.99 -19.47 -19.28
CA GLY A 258 -27.48 -19.12 -20.61
C GLY A 258 -27.25 -17.62 -20.86
N GLY A 259 -27.45 -16.75 -19.87
CA GLY A 259 -27.21 -15.30 -19.97
C GLY A 259 -26.16 -14.79 -18.97
N VAL A 260 -25.44 -13.74 -19.33
CA VAL A 260 -24.51 -13.05 -18.42
C VAL A 260 -25.30 -12.19 -17.45
N VAL A 261 -25.16 -12.46 -16.15
CA VAL A 261 -25.87 -11.76 -15.08
C VAL A 261 -24.98 -10.82 -14.26
N ALA A 262 -23.66 -11.03 -14.30
CA ALA A 262 -22.66 -10.19 -13.65
C ALA A 262 -21.29 -10.39 -14.30
N LEU A 263 -20.32 -9.56 -13.91
CA LEU A 263 -18.91 -9.73 -14.22
C LEU A 263 -18.14 -9.76 -12.90
N VAL A 264 -17.16 -10.65 -12.81
CA VAL A 264 -16.16 -10.62 -11.74
C VAL A 264 -14.83 -10.14 -12.35
N ALA A 265 -14.16 -9.22 -11.67
CA ALA A 265 -12.90 -8.68 -12.13
C ALA A 265 -11.89 -8.61 -11.00
N CYS A 266 -10.62 -8.71 -11.36
CA CYS A 266 -9.52 -8.44 -10.46
C CYS A 266 -8.40 -7.73 -11.19
N VAL A 267 -7.62 -6.96 -10.44
CA VAL A 267 -6.36 -6.39 -10.90
C VAL A 267 -5.26 -6.83 -9.94
N LEU A 268 -4.11 -7.12 -10.51
CA LEU A 268 -2.94 -7.58 -9.79
C LEU A 268 -1.73 -6.80 -10.34
N HIS A 269 -0.88 -6.30 -9.44
CA HIS A 269 0.40 -5.72 -9.83
C HIS A 269 1.41 -6.82 -10.15
N HIS A 270 1.68 -7.03 -11.43
CA HIS A 270 2.67 -8.00 -11.87
C HIS A 270 4.06 -7.44 -11.62
N GLN A 271 4.90 -8.22 -10.95
CA GLN A 271 6.26 -7.81 -10.60
C GLN A 271 7.08 -7.42 -11.83
N ASP A 272 6.83 -8.04 -12.98
CA ASP A 272 7.45 -7.62 -14.22
C ASP A 272 6.68 -7.94 -15.50
N VAL A 273 6.56 -6.93 -16.36
CA VAL A 273 5.99 -6.98 -17.71
C VAL A 273 6.93 -6.40 -18.78
N GLY A 274 8.24 -6.29 -18.49
CA GLY A 274 9.26 -5.80 -19.43
C GLY A 274 9.59 -4.31 -19.32
N GLY A 275 10.03 -3.69 -20.42
CA GLY A 275 10.42 -2.27 -20.45
C GLY A 275 11.90 -2.03 -20.12
N ILE A 276 12.31 -0.76 -20.05
CA ILE A 276 13.72 -0.33 -20.01
C ILE A 276 14.38 -0.46 -18.61
N ALA A 277 13.61 -0.78 -17.58
CA ALA A 277 14.09 -0.89 -16.21
C ALA A 277 13.54 -2.15 -15.55
N PRO A 278 14.34 -2.84 -14.72
CA PRO A 278 13.88 -3.94 -13.89
C PRO A 278 12.61 -3.60 -13.10
N GLY A 279 11.76 -4.61 -12.89
CA GLY A 279 10.45 -4.46 -12.25
C GLY A 279 9.39 -3.74 -13.07
N SER A 280 9.70 -3.34 -14.31
CA SER A 280 8.84 -2.43 -15.08
C SER A 280 8.61 -1.11 -14.34
N VAL A 281 9.62 -0.65 -13.57
CA VAL A 281 9.56 0.56 -12.74
C VAL A 281 10.57 1.62 -13.26
N PRO A 282 10.52 2.10 -14.52
CA PRO A 282 11.43 3.16 -14.97
C PRO A 282 11.07 4.52 -14.36
N THR A 283 12.04 5.28 -13.86
CA THR A 283 11.84 6.63 -13.30
C THR A 283 12.10 7.74 -14.32
N ASP A 284 12.61 7.38 -15.49
CA ASP A 284 13.06 8.28 -16.56
C ASP A 284 12.47 7.90 -17.93
N ALA A 285 11.39 7.11 -17.95
CA ALA A 285 10.66 6.82 -19.18
C ALA A 285 9.96 8.08 -19.71
N THR A 286 10.08 8.32 -21.00
CA THR A 286 9.45 9.43 -21.75
C THR A 286 8.29 8.99 -22.63
N SER A 287 8.10 7.68 -22.77
CA SER A 287 7.03 7.09 -23.55
C SER A 287 6.55 5.80 -22.89
N ILE A 288 5.25 5.52 -22.97
CA ILE A 288 4.65 4.25 -22.51
C ILE A 288 5.36 3.02 -23.09
N HIS A 289 5.95 3.14 -24.29
CA HIS A 289 6.66 2.05 -24.95
C HIS A 289 7.95 1.64 -24.22
N GLN A 290 8.46 2.47 -23.33
CA GLN A 290 9.61 2.15 -22.47
C GLN A 290 9.19 1.47 -21.16
N GLU A 291 7.89 1.42 -20.86
CA GLU A 291 7.40 0.99 -19.54
C GLU A 291 7.03 -0.49 -19.44
N GLY A 292 7.07 -1.22 -20.57
CA GLY A 292 6.73 -2.63 -20.61
C GLY A 292 5.75 -2.99 -21.72
N LEU A 293 5.24 -4.22 -21.65
CA LEU A 293 4.27 -4.75 -22.60
C LEU A 293 2.90 -4.11 -22.36
N ARG A 294 2.41 -3.39 -23.37
CA ARG A 294 1.06 -2.84 -23.39
C ARG A 294 0.09 -3.83 -24.04
N ILE A 295 -0.91 -4.23 -23.26
CA ILE A 295 -1.93 -5.23 -23.59
C ILE A 295 -3.26 -4.48 -23.75
N PRO A 296 -3.71 -4.23 -25.00
CA PRO A 296 -5.06 -3.74 -25.23
C PRO A 296 -6.10 -4.81 -24.81
N PRO A 297 -7.39 -4.47 -24.70
CA PRO A 297 -8.42 -5.46 -24.42
C PRO A 297 -8.31 -6.66 -25.37
N LEU A 298 -8.11 -7.85 -24.80
CA LEU A 298 -8.07 -9.11 -25.54
C LEU A 298 -8.76 -10.23 -24.75
N GLN A 299 -9.11 -11.31 -25.43
CA GLN A 299 -9.60 -12.54 -24.81
C GLN A 299 -8.42 -13.46 -24.50
N LEU A 300 -8.14 -13.69 -23.22
CA LEU A 300 -7.05 -14.58 -22.75
C LEU A 300 -7.54 -16.02 -22.60
N CYS A 301 -8.78 -16.21 -22.18
CA CYS A 301 -9.37 -17.54 -21.95
C CYS A 301 -10.63 -17.71 -22.79
N ARG A 302 -10.80 -18.90 -23.36
CA ARG A 302 -12.00 -19.33 -24.09
C ARG A 302 -12.40 -20.72 -23.61
N ASP A 303 -13.68 -20.90 -23.27
CA ASP A 303 -14.22 -22.17 -22.78
C ASP A 303 -13.39 -22.79 -21.62
N GLY A 304 -12.85 -21.93 -20.75
CA GLY A 304 -12.04 -22.34 -19.61
C GLY A 304 -10.55 -22.59 -19.93
N VAL A 305 -10.14 -22.46 -21.19
CA VAL A 305 -8.77 -22.75 -21.65
C VAL A 305 -8.01 -21.45 -21.94
N VAL A 306 -6.82 -21.31 -21.36
CA VAL A 306 -5.90 -20.19 -21.60
C VAL A 306 -5.30 -20.28 -23.00
N ASP A 307 -5.21 -19.16 -23.71
CA ASP A 307 -4.56 -19.07 -25.02
C ASP A 307 -3.04 -19.24 -24.88
N GLY A 308 -2.55 -20.42 -25.27
CA GLY A 308 -1.12 -20.76 -25.22
C GLY A 308 -0.21 -19.84 -26.04
N PRO A 309 -0.53 -19.52 -27.31
CA PRO A 309 0.18 -18.50 -28.07
C PRO A 309 0.30 -17.14 -27.37
N LEU A 310 -0.77 -16.60 -26.81
CA LEU A 310 -0.73 -15.34 -26.07
C LEU A 310 0.13 -15.47 -24.81
N MET A 311 -0.03 -16.55 -24.04
CA MET A 311 0.81 -16.79 -22.86
C MET A 311 2.31 -16.83 -23.21
N ARG A 312 2.69 -17.46 -24.33
CA ARG A 312 4.09 -17.45 -24.81
C ARG A 312 4.59 -16.03 -25.10
N LEU A 313 3.76 -15.18 -25.69
CA LEU A 313 4.11 -13.77 -25.93
C LEU A 313 4.31 -13.01 -24.63
N LEU A 314 3.40 -13.17 -23.66
CA LEU A 314 3.48 -12.50 -22.35
C LEU A 314 4.76 -12.90 -21.61
N ARG A 315 5.05 -14.20 -21.52
CA ARG A 315 6.25 -14.74 -20.87
C ARG A 315 7.53 -14.25 -21.54
N ALA A 316 7.58 -14.20 -22.87
CA ALA A 316 8.77 -13.73 -23.60
C ALA A 316 9.15 -12.27 -23.33
N ASN A 317 8.21 -11.46 -22.81
CA ASN A 317 8.42 -10.04 -22.53
C ASN A 317 8.62 -9.73 -21.04
N SER A 318 8.70 -10.75 -20.17
CA SER A 318 8.97 -10.58 -18.75
C SER A 318 10.34 -11.13 -18.37
N ARG A 319 11.03 -10.43 -17.46
CA ARG A 319 12.25 -10.90 -16.79
C ARG A 319 11.95 -11.96 -15.72
N MET A 320 10.69 -12.08 -15.30
CA MET A 320 10.20 -13.07 -14.33
C MET A 320 8.99 -13.83 -14.91
N PRO A 321 9.18 -14.62 -15.99
CA PRO A 321 8.08 -15.23 -16.73
C PRO A 321 7.24 -16.21 -15.90
N ASP A 322 7.86 -16.89 -14.93
CA ASP A 322 7.16 -17.85 -14.07
C ASP A 322 6.29 -17.14 -13.01
N ASN A 323 6.74 -15.98 -12.51
CA ASN A 323 5.91 -15.13 -11.65
C ASN A 323 4.70 -14.60 -12.43
N LEU A 324 4.92 -14.10 -13.65
CA LEU A 324 3.85 -13.57 -14.51
C LEU A 324 2.78 -14.64 -14.79
N GLU A 325 3.20 -15.84 -15.21
CA GLU A 325 2.28 -16.95 -15.50
C GLU A 325 1.56 -17.43 -14.23
N GLY A 326 2.28 -17.58 -13.12
CA GLY A 326 1.74 -17.98 -11.83
C GLY A 326 0.72 -16.97 -11.28
N ASP A 327 1.00 -15.68 -11.38
CA ASP A 327 0.09 -14.63 -10.92
C ASP A 327 -1.15 -14.50 -11.82
N LEU A 328 -1.02 -14.70 -13.14
CA LEU A 328 -2.18 -14.81 -14.04
C LEU A 328 -3.04 -16.04 -13.70
N ALA A 329 -2.42 -17.16 -13.36
CA ALA A 329 -3.14 -18.34 -12.91
C ALA A 329 -3.86 -18.10 -11.56
N ALA A 330 -3.25 -17.34 -10.65
CA ALA A 330 -3.89 -16.91 -9.41
C ALA A 330 -5.10 -16.01 -9.68
N GLN A 331 -4.97 -15.03 -10.60
CA GLN A 331 -6.09 -14.21 -11.07
C GLN A 331 -7.24 -15.06 -11.60
N TRP A 332 -6.94 -16.00 -12.51
CA TRP A 332 -7.93 -16.89 -13.07
C TRP A 332 -8.64 -17.75 -12.01
N ALA A 333 -7.88 -18.32 -11.06
CA ALA A 333 -8.43 -19.16 -10.01
C ALA A 333 -9.39 -18.39 -9.09
N ALA A 334 -9.05 -17.15 -8.72
CA ALA A 334 -9.91 -16.30 -7.91
C ALA A 334 -11.20 -15.91 -8.65
N LEU A 335 -11.11 -15.54 -9.93
CA LEU A 335 -12.29 -15.22 -10.74
C LEU A 335 -13.16 -16.44 -11.01
N ALA A 336 -12.58 -17.61 -11.23
CA ALA A 336 -13.33 -18.85 -11.43
C ALA A 336 -14.13 -19.23 -10.18
N GLN A 337 -13.50 -19.13 -9.00
CA GLN A 337 -14.19 -19.31 -7.71
C GLN A 337 -15.31 -18.27 -7.53
N GLY A 338 -14.99 -16.99 -7.71
CA GLY A 338 -15.95 -15.89 -7.57
C GLY A 338 -17.15 -16.03 -8.50
N ALA A 339 -16.93 -16.42 -9.76
CA ALA A 339 -17.99 -16.64 -10.72
C ALA A 339 -18.92 -17.80 -10.34
N ALA A 340 -18.36 -18.90 -9.83
CA ALA A 340 -19.15 -20.07 -9.39
C ALA A 340 -20.00 -19.76 -8.15
N GLU A 341 -19.42 -19.12 -7.14
CA GLU A 341 -20.13 -18.69 -5.94
C GLU A 341 -21.21 -17.64 -6.29
N LEU A 342 -20.90 -16.67 -7.16
CA LEU A 342 -21.88 -15.65 -7.55
C LEU A 342 -23.03 -16.24 -8.36
N ALA A 343 -22.76 -17.18 -9.29
CA ALA A 343 -23.81 -17.86 -10.03
C ALA A 343 -24.78 -18.61 -9.10
N THR A 344 -24.24 -19.27 -8.07
CA THR A 344 -25.03 -19.98 -7.04
C THR A 344 -25.89 -19.00 -6.25
N LEU A 345 -25.32 -17.87 -5.81
CA LEU A 345 -26.05 -16.80 -5.12
C LEU A 345 -27.16 -16.24 -6.01
N TRP A 346 -26.88 -16.02 -7.30
CA TRP A 346 -27.82 -15.45 -8.25
C TRP A 346 -29.01 -16.38 -8.56
N GLN A 347 -28.81 -17.70 -8.48
CA GLN A 347 -29.88 -18.69 -8.61
C GLN A 347 -30.73 -18.80 -7.33
N ALA A 348 -30.12 -18.62 -6.17
CA ALA A 348 -30.79 -18.78 -4.87
C ALA A 348 -31.60 -17.54 -4.46
N GLU A 349 -31.10 -16.34 -4.77
CA GLU A 349 -31.70 -15.08 -4.37
C GLU A 349 -32.67 -14.55 -5.44
N ARG A 350 -33.78 -13.94 -5.02
CA ARG A 350 -34.71 -13.27 -5.94
C ARG A 350 -34.26 -11.84 -6.21
N ASP A 351 -34.40 -11.41 -7.46
CA ASP A 351 -34.19 -10.02 -7.89
C ASP A 351 -32.83 -9.41 -7.48
N VAL A 352 -31.75 -10.18 -7.64
CA VAL A 352 -30.39 -9.70 -7.32
C VAL A 352 -30.05 -8.42 -8.08
N ALA A 353 -30.43 -8.32 -9.36
CA ALA A 353 -30.20 -7.13 -10.16
C ALA A 353 -30.92 -5.88 -9.62
N GLY A 354 -32.21 -5.99 -9.26
CA GLY A 354 -32.98 -4.89 -8.69
C GLY A 354 -32.43 -4.43 -7.34
N ARG A 355 -31.99 -5.38 -6.50
CA ARG A 355 -31.36 -5.07 -5.21
C ARG A 355 -30.00 -4.40 -5.36
N CYS A 356 -29.17 -4.84 -6.31
CA CYS A 356 -27.94 -4.15 -6.68
C CYS A 356 -28.21 -2.71 -7.16
N ALA A 357 -29.24 -2.50 -7.98
CA ALA A 357 -29.64 -1.16 -8.41
C ALA A 357 -30.11 -0.28 -7.23
N ALA A 358 -30.84 -0.86 -6.26
CA ALA A 358 -31.22 -0.15 -5.05
C ALA A 358 -30.02 0.22 -4.17
N ALA A 359 -29.03 -0.67 -4.04
CA ALA A 359 -27.79 -0.39 -3.31
C ALA A 359 -26.97 0.74 -3.97
N LEU A 360 -26.92 0.79 -5.30
CA LEU A 360 -26.31 1.91 -6.03
C LEU A 360 -27.04 3.24 -5.75
N ALA A 361 -28.38 3.23 -5.81
CA ALA A 361 -29.18 4.42 -5.51
C ALA A 361 -29.04 4.88 -4.05
N ALA A 362 -28.91 3.95 -3.10
CA ALA A 362 -28.68 4.26 -1.70
C ALA A 362 -27.32 4.94 -1.48
N SER A 363 -26.25 4.42 -2.10
CA SER A 363 -24.93 5.04 -2.05
C SER A 363 -24.89 6.43 -2.70
N GLU A 364 -25.61 6.62 -3.81
CA GLU A 364 -25.79 7.94 -4.42
C GLU A 364 -26.48 8.91 -3.46
N ALA A 365 -27.59 8.47 -2.83
CA ALA A 365 -28.33 9.29 -1.89
C ALA A 365 -27.49 9.72 -0.68
N ALA A 366 -26.65 8.81 -0.16
CA ALA A 366 -25.73 9.08 0.94
C ALA A 366 -24.66 10.12 0.55
N ALA A 367 -24.01 9.95 -0.61
CA ALA A 367 -23.03 10.92 -1.12
C ALA A 367 -23.66 12.31 -1.34
N ARG A 368 -24.87 12.36 -1.92
CA ARG A 368 -25.64 13.61 -2.08
C ARG A 368 -25.99 14.25 -0.74
N ALA A 369 -26.32 13.46 0.28
CA ALA A 369 -26.62 13.96 1.62
C ALA A 369 -25.38 14.59 2.29
N ALA A 370 -24.24 13.92 2.20
CA ALA A 370 -22.96 14.45 2.69
C ALA A 370 -22.60 15.78 1.99
N LEU A 371 -22.79 15.86 0.67
CA LEU A 371 -22.60 17.10 -0.07
C LEU A 371 -23.57 18.19 0.41
N ARG A 372 -24.88 17.92 0.56
CA ARG A 372 -25.85 18.91 1.06
C ARG A 372 -25.48 19.51 2.41
N ALA A 373 -24.87 18.73 3.29
CA ALA A 373 -24.48 19.17 4.64
C ALA A 373 -23.31 20.17 4.63
N ALA A 374 -22.46 20.16 3.60
CA ALA A 374 -21.36 21.10 3.46
C ALA A 374 -21.85 22.46 2.91
N PRO A 375 -21.16 23.58 3.18
CA PRO A 375 -21.50 24.88 2.60
C PRO A 375 -21.17 24.96 1.10
N ASP A 376 -22.05 25.57 0.31
CA ASP A 376 -21.79 25.91 -1.09
C ASP A 376 -20.57 26.84 -1.21
N GLY A 377 -19.70 26.56 -2.19
CA GLY A 377 -18.49 27.34 -2.37
C GLY A 377 -17.52 26.73 -3.38
N ASP A 378 -16.45 27.47 -3.63
CA ASP A 378 -15.32 27.05 -4.47
C ASP A 378 -14.10 26.91 -3.55
N TYR A 379 -13.61 25.69 -3.41
CA TYR A 379 -12.55 25.36 -2.46
C TYR A 379 -11.31 24.89 -3.22
N GLY A 380 -10.22 25.64 -3.09
CA GLY A 380 -8.96 25.37 -3.78
C GLY A 380 -7.90 24.75 -2.88
N PHE A 381 -7.03 23.92 -3.47
CA PHE A 381 -5.81 23.42 -2.86
C PHE A 381 -4.72 23.18 -3.91
N ASP A 382 -3.52 23.65 -3.61
CA ASP A 382 -2.34 23.48 -4.47
C ASP A 382 -1.26 22.66 -3.74
N ASP A 383 -0.62 21.78 -4.49
CA ASP A 383 0.52 20.97 -4.09
C ASP A 383 1.42 20.73 -5.31
N ALA A 384 2.54 20.01 -5.15
CA ALA A 384 3.37 19.61 -6.28
C ALA A 384 4.21 18.36 -5.97
N LEU A 385 4.50 17.62 -7.03
CA LEU A 385 5.55 16.58 -7.04
C LEU A 385 6.92 17.28 -7.10
N ASP A 386 7.99 16.67 -6.57
CA ASP A 386 9.33 17.26 -6.60
C ASP A 386 9.92 17.41 -8.01
N GLY A 387 9.39 16.64 -8.98
CA GLY A 387 9.87 16.61 -10.35
C GLY A 387 9.28 15.45 -11.15
N ASP A 388 9.58 15.39 -12.44
CA ASP A 388 9.07 14.34 -13.33
C ASP A 388 10.02 13.16 -13.53
N GLY A 389 11.20 13.19 -12.90
CA GLY A 389 12.25 12.16 -13.03
C GLY A 389 13.32 12.49 -14.09
N LEU A 390 13.06 13.46 -14.96
CA LEU A 390 14.05 14.04 -15.87
C LEU A 390 14.43 15.46 -15.47
N SER A 391 13.48 16.18 -14.90
CA SER A 391 13.63 17.52 -14.34
C SER A 391 13.31 17.52 -12.86
N ALA A 392 14.09 18.27 -12.09
CA ALA A 392 13.84 18.58 -10.69
C ALA A 392 12.88 19.78 -10.50
N ALA A 393 12.30 20.30 -11.59
CA ALA A 393 11.29 21.35 -11.50
C ALA A 393 9.98 20.76 -10.95
N PRO A 394 9.38 21.36 -9.90
CA PRO A 394 8.14 20.86 -9.33
C PRO A 394 7.00 20.74 -10.34
N VAL A 395 6.27 19.64 -10.29
CA VAL A 395 5.12 19.39 -11.16
C VAL A 395 3.84 19.73 -10.41
N ARG A 396 3.21 20.85 -10.77
CA ARG A 396 2.04 21.41 -10.06
C ARG A 396 0.82 20.49 -10.11
N VAL A 397 0.22 20.27 -8.94
CA VAL A 397 -1.11 19.67 -8.74
C VAL A 397 -2.03 20.75 -8.17
N SER A 398 -3.14 21.02 -8.86
CA SER A 398 -4.09 22.06 -8.46
C SER A 398 -5.51 21.53 -8.53
N VAL A 399 -6.22 21.59 -7.41
CA VAL A 399 -7.57 21.07 -7.25
C VAL A 399 -8.51 22.20 -6.86
N CYS A 400 -9.65 22.30 -7.53
CA CYS A 400 -10.76 23.15 -7.12
C CYS A 400 -12.05 22.32 -7.03
N ILE A 401 -12.66 22.27 -5.84
CA ILE A 401 -13.98 21.66 -5.62
C ILE A 401 -15.03 22.76 -5.69
N ARG A 402 -15.90 22.73 -6.70
CA ARG A 402 -17.07 23.62 -6.79
C ARG A 402 -18.30 22.88 -6.29
N LYS A 403 -18.64 23.10 -5.02
CA LYS A 403 -19.77 22.46 -4.35
C LYS A 403 -21.02 23.32 -4.54
N ARG A 404 -22.11 22.73 -5.06
CA ARG A 404 -23.43 23.38 -5.23
C ARG A 404 -24.55 22.42 -4.86
N GLY A 405 -25.36 22.79 -3.87
CA GLY A 405 -26.46 21.96 -3.39
C GLY A 405 -25.99 20.56 -2.97
N ASP A 406 -26.40 19.55 -3.74
CA ASP A 406 -26.08 18.13 -3.50
C ASP A 406 -25.10 17.53 -4.52
N SER A 407 -24.38 18.38 -5.24
CA SER A 407 -23.41 17.99 -6.27
C SER A 407 -22.09 18.74 -6.12
N ALA A 408 -21.01 18.17 -6.64
CA ALA A 408 -19.71 18.82 -6.69
C ALA A 408 -18.99 18.59 -8.02
N GLU A 409 -18.44 19.66 -8.59
CA GLU A 409 -17.46 19.56 -9.67
C GLU A 409 -16.04 19.51 -9.10
N LEU A 410 -15.29 18.47 -9.44
CA LEU A 410 -13.88 18.31 -9.13
C LEU A 410 -13.07 18.80 -10.34
N ASP A 411 -12.56 20.02 -10.26
CA ASP A 411 -11.83 20.65 -11.36
C ASP A 411 -10.31 20.53 -11.18
N LEU A 412 -9.71 19.73 -12.07
CA LEU A 412 -8.28 19.47 -12.15
C LEU A 412 -7.63 20.15 -13.37
N ARG A 413 -8.34 21.06 -14.06
CA ARG A 413 -7.79 21.75 -15.26
C ARG A 413 -6.59 22.64 -14.92
N GLY A 414 -6.43 23.02 -13.65
CA GLY A 414 -5.30 23.76 -13.11
C GLY A 414 -4.01 22.93 -12.95
N CYS A 415 -4.05 21.60 -13.06
CA CYS A 415 -2.85 20.78 -13.02
C CYS A 415 -1.88 21.10 -14.18
N ALA A 416 -0.60 20.79 -13.96
CA ALA A 416 0.47 21.04 -14.93
C ALA A 416 0.19 20.40 -16.30
N ASP A 417 0.82 20.95 -17.33
CA ASP A 417 0.92 20.30 -18.63
C ASP A 417 1.53 18.91 -18.49
N GLN A 418 1.19 18.01 -19.42
CA GLN A 418 1.74 16.66 -19.47
C GLN A 418 3.27 16.71 -19.31
N ALA A 419 3.76 15.95 -18.32
CA ALA A 419 5.17 15.85 -18.04
C ALA A 419 5.86 15.00 -19.12
N THR A 420 7.15 15.25 -19.34
CA THR A 420 7.94 14.41 -20.24
C THR A 420 8.23 13.07 -19.57
N GLY A 421 8.60 13.09 -18.28
CA GLY A 421 8.84 11.89 -17.49
C GLY A 421 7.56 11.14 -17.04
N PRO A 422 7.70 10.00 -16.34
CA PRO A 422 6.62 9.02 -16.16
C PRO A 422 5.62 9.34 -15.06
N VAL A 423 5.47 10.61 -14.65
CA VAL A 423 4.62 11.01 -13.52
C VAL A 423 3.17 11.29 -13.89
N ASN A 424 2.81 11.17 -15.17
CA ASN A 424 1.44 11.39 -15.64
C ASN A 424 0.51 10.27 -15.15
N ALA A 425 -0.77 10.56 -14.92
CA ALA A 425 -1.77 9.59 -14.48
C ALA A 425 -2.84 9.40 -15.56
N SER A 426 -3.17 8.14 -15.87
CA SER A 426 -4.28 7.81 -16.76
C SER A 426 -5.63 8.24 -16.17
N ARG A 427 -6.66 8.29 -17.01
CA ARG A 427 -8.05 8.51 -16.55
C ARG A 427 -8.44 7.51 -15.46
N GLY A 428 -8.07 6.23 -15.61
CA GLY A 428 -8.35 5.18 -14.63
C GLY A 428 -7.67 5.43 -13.28
N ALA A 429 -6.42 5.91 -13.31
CA ALA A 429 -5.69 6.26 -12.09
C ALA A 429 -6.26 7.50 -11.38
N VAL A 430 -6.67 8.53 -12.12
CA VAL A 430 -7.30 9.74 -11.56
C VAL A 430 -8.66 9.39 -10.94
N GLN A 431 -9.42 8.50 -11.58
CA GLN A 431 -10.70 8.02 -11.04
C GLN A 431 -10.55 7.37 -9.67
N ALA A 432 -9.41 6.73 -9.37
CA ALA A 432 -9.16 6.15 -8.06
C ALA A 432 -9.10 7.19 -6.93
N ALA A 433 -8.51 8.37 -7.18
CA ALA A 433 -8.54 9.48 -6.22
C ALA A 433 -9.97 10.03 -6.02
N VAL A 434 -10.76 10.10 -7.09
CA VAL A 434 -12.17 10.54 -7.02
C VAL A 434 -13.03 9.53 -6.26
N ALA A 435 -12.86 8.24 -6.50
CA ALA A 435 -13.57 7.17 -5.77
C ALA A 435 -13.19 7.15 -4.30
N TYR A 436 -11.92 7.36 -3.97
CA TYR A 436 -11.47 7.52 -2.60
C TYR A 436 -12.15 8.72 -1.92
N PHE A 437 -12.18 9.88 -2.57
CA PHE A 437 -12.86 11.07 -2.06
C PHE A 437 -14.37 10.84 -1.86
N ALA A 438 -15.04 10.23 -2.83
CA ALA A 438 -16.47 9.88 -2.72
C ALA A 438 -16.76 8.98 -1.50
N ARG A 439 -15.88 8.00 -1.26
CA ARG A 439 -16.01 7.09 -0.13
C ARG A 439 -15.78 7.79 1.21
N VAL A 440 -14.87 8.74 1.25
CA VAL A 440 -14.61 9.60 2.43
C VAL A 440 -15.79 10.53 2.72
N LEU A 441 -16.49 11.03 1.70
CA LEU A 441 -17.69 11.87 1.91
C LEU A 441 -18.82 11.12 2.61
N ALA A 442 -19.02 9.85 2.24
CA ALA A 442 -20.10 9.00 2.76
C ALA A 442 -19.54 7.66 3.26
N PRO A 443 -18.85 7.62 4.43
CA PRO A 443 -18.24 6.41 4.98
C PRO A 443 -19.25 5.30 5.32
N GLU A 444 -20.53 5.66 5.47
CA GLU A 444 -21.67 4.77 5.66
C GLU A 444 -22.27 4.21 4.36
N ALA A 445 -21.83 4.67 3.18
CA ALA A 445 -22.32 4.15 1.89
C ALA A 445 -21.62 2.85 1.47
N ALA A 446 -22.25 2.08 0.59
CA ALA A 446 -21.65 0.88 0.04
C ALA A 446 -20.54 1.24 -0.93
N CYS A 447 -19.52 0.38 -1.00
CA CYS A 447 -18.36 0.62 -1.82
C CYS A 447 -18.66 0.29 -3.30
N ASN A 448 -19.46 1.14 -3.94
CA ASN A 448 -19.99 0.95 -5.29
C ASN A 448 -20.02 2.27 -6.08
N ASP A 449 -20.29 2.18 -7.38
CA ASP A 449 -20.27 3.33 -8.30
C ASP A 449 -21.35 4.40 -7.99
N GLY A 450 -22.36 4.09 -7.17
CA GLY A 450 -23.41 5.04 -6.80
C GLY A 450 -22.87 6.28 -6.10
N SER A 451 -21.85 6.11 -5.25
CA SER A 451 -21.21 7.23 -4.54
C SER A 451 -20.53 8.26 -5.45
N LEU A 452 -20.21 7.88 -6.70
CA LEU A 452 -19.57 8.73 -7.70
C LEU A 452 -20.56 9.60 -8.47
N ALA A 453 -21.84 9.22 -8.51
CA ALA A 453 -22.87 9.88 -9.32
C ALA A 453 -23.00 11.41 -9.11
N PRO A 454 -22.88 11.97 -7.88
CA PRO A 454 -22.99 13.41 -7.68
C PRO A 454 -21.69 14.19 -7.95
N LEU A 455 -20.61 13.51 -8.38
CA LEU A 455 -19.29 14.11 -8.61
C LEU A 455 -19.00 14.22 -10.11
N ALA A 456 -18.71 15.44 -10.57
CA ALA A 456 -18.30 15.69 -11.95
C ALA A 456 -16.79 15.98 -12.03
N LEU A 457 -16.02 15.09 -12.65
CA LEU A 457 -14.57 15.28 -12.85
C LEU A 457 -14.28 16.08 -14.12
N ARG A 458 -13.61 17.23 -13.99
CA ARG A 458 -13.10 18.04 -15.12
C ARG A 458 -11.58 17.99 -15.21
N THR A 459 -11.09 17.66 -16.38
CA THR A 459 -9.66 17.62 -16.71
C THR A 459 -9.37 18.43 -17.99
N ARG A 460 -8.09 18.68 -18.26
CA ARG A 460 -7.62 19.30 -19.50
C ARG A 460 -6.78 18.29 -20.27
N SER A 461 -7.19 17.91 -21.49
CA SER A 461 -6.41 16.99 -22.33
C SER A 461 -5.00 17.53 -22.60
N GLY A 462 -3.99 16.68 -22.42
CA GLY A 462 -2.57 17.05 -22.46
C GLY A 462 -2.04 17.62 -21.14
N SER A 463 -2.72 17.33 -20.02
CA SER A 463 -2.22 17.61 -18.66
C SER A 463 -1.71 16.33 -18.00
N ILE A 464 -1.03 16.44 -16.86
CA ILE A 464 -0.58 15.28 -16.08
C ILE A 464 -1.72 14.37 -15.59
N VAL A 465 -2.97 14.84 -15.57
CA VAL A 465 -4.16 14.08 -15.15
C VAL A 465 -5.05 13.63 -16.32
N ASP A 466 -4.66 13.97 -17.55
CA ASP A 466 -5.35 13.58 -18.78
C ASP A 466 -4.33 13.60 -19.93
N PRO A 467 -3.30 12.72 -19.86
CA PRO A 467 -2.21 12.72 -20.80
C PRO A 467 -2.63 12.12 -22.14
N ARG A 468 -2.04 12.63 -23.22
CA ARG A 468 -2.23 12.09 -24.56
C ARG A 468 -1.25 10.94 -24.82
N PHE A 469 -1.67 10.02 -25.67
CA PHE A 469 -0.77 9.02 -26.22
C PHE A 469 0.45 9.68 -26.90
N PRO A 470 1.70 9.19 -26.69
CA PRO A 470 2.14 8.00 -25.95
C PRO A 470 2.80 8.30 -24.59
N ALA A 471 2.28 9.23 -23.79
CA ALA A 471 2.92 9.65 -22.54
C ALA A 471 3.30 8.49 -21.60
N ALA A 472 4.39 8.66 -20.86
CA ALA A 472 4.81 7.78 -19.79
C ALA A 472 3.98 7.99 -18.50
N LEU A 473 3.64 6.91 -17.81
CA LEU A 473 2.67 6.85 -16.72
C LEU A 473 3.15 6.04 -15.49
N ASN A 474 4.33 5.43 -15.55
CA ASN A 474 4.68 4.39 -14.57
C ASN A 474 4.83 4.93 -13.13
N ALA A 475 5.34 6.14 -12.96
CA ALA A 475 5.56 6.78 -11.65
C ALA A 475 4.33 7.55 -11.13
N ARG A 476 3.12 7.22 -11.60
CA ARG A 476 1.86 7.90 -11.25
C ARG A 476 1.40 7.75 -9.80
N THR A 477 1.87 6.77 -9.05
CA THR A 477 1.36 6.45 -7.70
C THR A 477 1.33 7.69 -6.80
N ASN A 478 2.44 8.45 -6.77
CA ASN A 478 2.51 9.64 -5.93
C ASN A 478 1.66 10.80 -6.47
N LEU A 479 1.46 10.93 -7.79
CA LEU A 479 0.48 11.87 -8.34
C LEU A 479 -0.94 11.57 -7.83
N VAL A 480 -1.36 10.30 -7.86
CA VAL A 480 -2.70 9.92 -7.39
C VAL A 480 -2.84 10.11 -5.88
N LYS A 481 -1.79 9.81 -5.09
CA LYS A 481 -1.77 10.12 -3.65
C LYS A 481 -1.88 11.63 -3.38
N LEU A 482 -1.11 12.46 -4.09
CA LEU A 482 -1.20 13.91 -3.98
C LEU A 482 -2.57 14.44 -4.39
N LEU A 483 -3.18 13.89 -5.45
CA LEU A 483 -4.54 14.27 -5.85
C LEU A 483 -5.58 13.94 -4.77
N ALA A 484 -5.50 12.77 -4.14
CA ALA A 484 -6.37 12.41 -3.03
C ALA A 484 -6.17 13.36 -1.83
N ASN A 485 -4.92 13.63 -1.46
CA ASN A 485 -4.57 14.61 -0.43
C ASN A 485 -5.09 16.02 -0.76
N ALA A 486 -4.95 16.47 -2.01
CA ALA A 486 -5.38 17.79 -2.45
C ALA A 486 -6.91 17.92 -2.52
N LEU A 487 -7.63 16.85 -2.87
CA LEU A 487 -9.10 16.79 -2.76
C LEU A 487 -9.54 16.95 -1.30
N LEU A 488 -8.93 16.20 -0.37
CA LEU A 488 -9.20 16.35 1.06
C LEU A 488 -8.78 17.73 1.59
N GLY A 489 -7.65 18.27 1.11
CA GLY A 489 -7.15 19.58 1.45
C GLY A 489 -8.07 20.71 0.98
N ALA A 490 -8.62 20.61 -0.23
CA ALA A 490 -9.65 21.52 -0.72
C ALA A 490 -10.92 21.40 0.13
N TRP A 491 -11.38 20.17 0.39
CA TRP A 491 -12.56 19.93 1.23
C TRP A 491 -12.40 20.44 2.67
N SER A 492 -11.18 20.39 3.21
CA SER A 492 -10.86 20.99 4.53
C SER A 492 -11.14 22.48 4.61
N ARG A 493 -11.17 23.20 3.48
CA ARG A 493 -11.53 24.62 3.46
C ARG A 493 -13.03 24.85 3.65
N ALA A 494 -13.86 23.87 3.29
CA ALA A 494 -15.29 23.88 3.56
C ALA A 494 -15.60 23.50 5.01
N LEU A 495 -14.82 22.57 5.59
CA LEU A 495 -15.04 21.98 6.91
C LEU A 495 -13.74 21.92 7.75
N PRO A 496 -13.16 23.07 8.13
CA PRO A 496 -11.81 23.14 8.71
C PRO A 496 -11.64 22.39 10.04
N ASP A 497 -12.70 22.31 10.84
CA ASP A 497 -12.68 21.64 12.15
C ASP A 497 -13.04 20.14 12.08
N GLN A 498 -13.34 19.62 10.88
CA GLN A 498 -13.72 18.22 10.67
C GLN A 498 -12.73 17.45 9.80
N MET A 499 -11.65 18.09 9.35
CA MET A 499 -10.72 17.50 8.39
C MET A 499 -9.30 17.45 8.95
N PRO A 500 -8.55 16.36 8.69
CA PRO A 500 -7.16 16.25 9.10
C PRO A 500 -6.26 17.20 8.31
N ALA A 501 -5.06 17.41 8.83
CA ALA A 501 -3.96 17.94 8.04
C ALA A 501 -3.59 16.96 6.91
N PRO A 502 -2.98 17.45 5.82
CA PRO A 502 -2.47 16.58 4.78
C PRO A 502 -1.58 15.46 5.32
N ASN A 503 -1.80 14.24 4.81
CA ASN A 503 -0.88 13.13 5.01
C ASN A 503 0.46 13.45 4.33
N ALA A 504 1.49 12.64 4.57
CA ALA A 504 2.77 12.79 3.85
C ALA A 504 2.58 12.78 2.32
N GLY A 505 1.56 12.07 1.83
CA GLY A 505 1.19 12.05 0.42
C GLY A 505 2.16 11.25 -0.45
N GLU A 506 3.02 10.43 0.14
CA GLU A 506 3.97 9.60 -0.60
C GLU A 506 3.86 8.12 -0.23
N ALA A 507 4.21 7.27 -1.18
CA ALA A 507 4.65 5.91 -0.93
C ALA A 507 5.92 5.70 -1.75
N VAL A 508 6.98 5.20 -1.11
CA VAL A 508 8.20 4.87 -1.84
C VAL A 508 7.96 3.55 -2.55
N VAL A 509 8.10 3.54 -3.88
CA VAL A 509 8.10 2.31 -4.69
C VAL A 509 9.54 2.03 -5.11
N LEU A 510 10.05 0.88 -4.70
CA LEU A 510 11.38 0.40 -5.06
C LEU A 510 11.26 -0.76 -6.03
N SER A 511 12.10 -0.74 -7.06
CA SER A 511 12.48 -1.97 -7.75
C SER A 511 13.97 -2.17 -7.63
N LEU A 512 14.35 -3.29 -7.05
CA LEU A 512 15.73 -3.70 -6.83
C LEU A 512 15.95 -4.98 -7.63
N GLY A 513 16.95 -4.99 -8.50
CA GLY A 513 17.23 -6.17 -9.30
C GLY A 513 18.67 -6.25 -9.73
N GLY A 514 19.13 -7.45 -10.06
CA GLY A 514 20.51 -7.68 -10.43
C GLY A 514 20.77 -9.14 -10.75
N SER A 515 22.02 -9.54 -10.61
CA SER A 515 22.45 -10.93 -10.79
C SER A 515 23.14 -11.44 -9.52
N HIS A 516 22.84 -12.68 -9.16
CA HIS A 516 23.63 -13.46 -8.21
C HIS A 516 25.06 -13.65 -8.77
N ALA A 517 25.99 -14.05 -7.90
CA ALA A 517 27.38 -14.32 -8.30
C ALA A 517 27.51 -15.44 -9.35
N ASP A 518 26.54 -16.36 -9.40
CA ASP A 518 26.44 -17.45 -10.39
C ASP A 518 25.69 -17.05 -11.68
N GLY A 519 25.30 -15.78 -11.83
CA GLY A 519 24.63 -15.23 -13.00
C GLY A 519 23.11 -15.35 -13.00
N ARG A 520 22.48 -16.04 -12.03
CA ARG A 520 21.01 -16.08 -11.92
C ARG A 520 20.45 -14.67 -11.66
N PRO A 521 19.40 -14.23 -12.35
CA PRO A 521 18.79 -12.93 -12.08
C PRO A 521 17.98 -12.97 -10.78
N TRP A 522 17.85 -11.83 -10.13
CA TRP A 522 16.91 -11.61 -9.05
C TRP A 522 16.23 -10.26 -9.21
N LEU A 523 15.01 -10.16 -8.70
CA LEU A 523 14.20 -8.97 -8.75
C LEU A 523 13.31 -8.93 -7.52
N LEU A 524 13.15 -7.74 -6.95
CA LEU A 524 12.30 -7.47 -5.81
C LEU A 524 11.63 -6.12 -6.02
N THR A 525 10.33 -6.05 -5.73
CA THR A 525 9.60 -4.79 -5.65
C THR A 525 9.12 -4.61 -4.22
N GLU A 526 9.29 -3.41 -3.67
CA GLU A 526 8.83 -3.07 -2.33
C GLU A 526 8.11 -1.73 -2.32
N ILE A 527 7.11 -1.63 -1.43
CA ILE A 527 6.35 -0.41 -1.20
C ILE A 527 6.52 -0.02 0.27
N ILE A 528 7.06 1.16 0.53
CA ILE A 528 7.29 1.68 1.88
C ILE A 528 6.34 2.85 2.11
N ALA A 529 5.50 2.73 3.13
CA ALA A 529 4.61 3.79 3.55
C ALA A 529 5.36 4.92 4.29
N SER A 530 4.62 5.98 4.58
CA SER A 530 5.13 7.16 5.27
C SER A 530 4.24 7.44 6.48
N ALA A 531 3.50 8.53 6.51
CA ALA A 531 2.78 8.95 7.71
C ALA A 531 1.47 9.68 7.44
N ALA A 532 0.56 9.59 8.40
CA ALA A 532 -0.71 10.32 8.40
C ALA A 532 -0.59 11.71 9.02
N GLY A 533 -1.45 12.63 8.58
CA GLY A 533 -1.57 13.96 9.16
C GLY A 533 -2.24 13.95 10.53
N GLY A 534 -1.92 14.93 11.37
CA GLY A 534 -2.67 15.19 12.59
C GLY A 534 -4.11 15.61 12.27
N ALA A 535 -5.03 15.40 13.20
CA ALA A 535 -6.45 15.73 13.01
C ALA A 535 -6.98 16.63 14.14
N PRO A 536 -8.15 17.27 13.99
CA PRO A 536 -8.78 18.05 15.07
C PRO A 536 -8.98 17.27 16.36
N TRP A 537 -9.06 15.93 16.29
CA TRP A 537 -9.38 15.02 17.38
C TRP A 537 -8.21 14.17 17.90
N ALA A 538 -7.13 13.97 17.14
CA ALA A 538 -6.00 13.12 17.57
C ALA A 538 -4.75 13.25 16.67
N GLU A 539 -3.62 12.73 17.15
CA GLU A 539 -2.34 12.66 16.41
C GLU A 539 -2.38 11.63 15.26
N GLY A 540 -1.62 11.89 14.19
CA GLY A 540 -1.53 11.02 13.03
C GLY A 540 -0.68 9.76 13.26
N GLY A 541 -1.05 8.67 12.59
CA GLY A 541 -0.30 7.41 12.57
C GLY A 541 1.08 7.52 11.91
N SER A 542 2.10 6.97 12.58
CA SER A 542 3.47 6.83 12.06
C SER A 542 3.65 5.55 11.25
N GLY A 543 4.42 5.61 10.17
CA GLY A 543 4.83 4.45 9.37
C GLY A 543 3.69 3.63 8.76
N VAL A 544 2.57 4.28 8.43
CA VAL A 544 1.32 3.65 7.99
C VAL A 544 0.91 4.14 6.61
N SER A 545 0.23 3.29 5.85
CA SER A 545 -0.33 3.68 4.56
C SER A 545 -1.47 4.69 4.71
N THR A 546 -1.63 5.56 3.71
CA THR A 546 -2.55 6.70 3.72
C THR A 546 -3.18 6.92 2.35
N ASP A 547 -4.15 7.84 2.24
CA ASP A 547 -4.77 8.24 0.97
C ASP A 547 -5.34 7.03 0.23
N VAL A 548 -4.95 6.84 -1.03
CA VAL A 548 -5.32 5.70 -1.88
C VAL A 548 -4.50 4.42 -1.63
N GLY A 549 -3.49 4.45 -0.75
CA GLY A 549 -2.54 3.36 -0.51
C GLY A 549 -2.93 2.44 0.64
N ASN A 550 -2.65 1.14 0.55
CA ASN A 550 -2.81 0.18 1.66
C ASN A 550 -1.93 -1.08 1.47
N ALA A 551 -0.93 -1.01 0.60
CA ALA A 551 -0.01 -2.12 0.42
C ALA A 551 0.79 -2.32 1.71
N ARG A 552 1.00 -3.58 2.11
CA ARG A 552 1.82 -3.94 3.27
C ARG A 552 3.31 -3.87 2.91
N SER A 553 4.15 -3.66 3.92
CA SER A 553 5.58 -3.83 3.72
C SER A 553 5.93 -5.31 3.63
N THR A 554 6.89 -5.64 2.77
CA THR A 554 7.44 -7.00 2.69
C THR A 554 8.28 -7.29 3.95
N PRO A 555 8.10 -8.45 4.61
CA PRO A 555 8.90 -8.83 5.77
C PRO A 555 10.38 -8.94 5.40
N ALA A 556 11.27 -8.53 6.30
CA ALA A 556 12.71 -8.61 6.06
C ALA A 556 13.15 -10.03 5.74
N GLU A 557 12.60 -11.03 6.44
CA GLU A 557 12.96 -12.43 6.24
C GLU A 557 12.62 -12.94 4.84
N VAL A 558 11.50 -12.47 4.29
CA VAL A 558 11.09 -12.80 2.92
C VAL A 558 12.02 -12.13 1.91
N ILE A 559 12.42 -10.87 2.15
CA ILE A 559 13.33 -10.15 1.27
C ILE A 559 14.70 -10.84 1.18
N GLU A 560 15.34 -11.14 2.33
CA GLU A 560 16.68 -11.75 2.32
C GLU A 560 16.67 -13.20 1.80
N ALA A 561 15.51 -13.89 1.83
CA ALA A 561 15.36 -15.22 1.25
C ALA A 561 15.23 -15.20 -0.28
N GLN A 562 14.78 -14.09 -0.88
CA GLN A 562 14.53 -13.98 -2.32
C GLN A 562 15.61 -13.22 -3.08
N ALA A 563 16.35 -12.36 -2.39
CA ALA A 563 17.35 -11.49 -2.98
C ALA A 563 18.60 -11.46 -2.11
N PRO A 564 19.79 -11.16 -2.69
CA PRO A 564 21.04 -11.09 -1.95
C PRO A 564 21.17 -9.80 -1.13
N LEU A 565 20.11 -9.47 -0.42
CA LEU A 565 19.95 -8.26 0.36
C LEU A 565 19.95 -8.61 1.84
N ARG A 566 20.44 -7.69 2.66
CA ARG A 566 20.25 -7.69 4.10
C ARG A 566 19.48 -6.46 4.53
N ILE A 567 18.39 -6.66 5.25
CA ILE A 567 17.65 -5.58 5.88
C ILE A 567 18.30 -5.29 7.23
N GLU A 568 18.96 -4.15 7.31
CA GLU A 568 19.69 -3.75 8.51
C GLU A 568 18.83 -2.94 9.48
N ARG A 569 17.79 -2.26 8.99
CA ARG A 569 16.93 -1.43 9.83
C ARG A 569 15.53 -1.27 9.27
N VAL A 570 14.56 -1.33 10.18
CA VAL A 570 13.13 -1.11 9.98
C VAL A 570 12.61 -0.35 11.20
N ALA A 571 12.60 0.98 11.09
CA ALA A 571 12.35 1.84 12.25
C ALA A 571 11.40 2.99 11.94
N VAL A 572 10.75 3.53 12.96
CA VAL A 572 10.06 4.81 12.87
C VAL A 572 11.11 5.92 12.80
N ARG A 573 10.90 6.90 11.91
CA ARG A 573 11.75 8.09 11.79
C ARG A 573 11.35 9.14 12.81
N ALA A 574 11.67 8.88 14.08
CA ALA A 574 11.21 9.67 15.21
C ALA A 574 11.41 11.20 15.04
N GLY A 575 10.36 11.96 15.29
CA GLY A 575 10.37 13.42 15.21
C GLY A 575 10.33 14.00 13.79
N SER A 576 9.94 13.21 12.79
CA SER A 576 9.70 13.67 11.43
C SER A 576 8.29 14.23 11.21
N GLY A 577 7.31 13.87 12.03
CA GLY A 577 5.95 14.40 11.97
C GLY A 577 5.88 15.89 12.31
N GLY A 578 5.02 16.62 11.58
CA GLY A 578 4.82 18.05 11.75
C GLY A 578 4.23 18.38 13.12
N ALA A 579 4.75 19.42 13.77
CA ALA A 579 4.26 19.84 15.07
C ALA A 579 2.89 20.53 14.96
N GLY A 580 2.02 20.31 15.93
CA GLY A 580 0.73 20.97 16.04
C GLY A 580 0.13 20.74 17.41
N ARG A 581 -1.11 21.20 17.64
CA ARG A 581 -1.89 20.75 18.81
C ARG A 581 -2.00 19.22 18.79
N HIS A 582 -2.22 18.66 17.60
CA HIS A 582 -2.07 17.24 17.34
C HIS A 582 -1.01 17.06 16.26
N ARG A 583 0.01 16.26 16.57
CA ARG A 583 1.16 16.05 15.69
C ARG A 583 0.79 15.20 14.49
N GLY A 584 1.48 15.41 13.38
CA GLY A 584 1.54 14.44 12.30
C GLY A 584 2.34 13.21 12.71
N GLY A 585 2.07 12.07 12.07
CA GLY A 585 2.84 10.85 12.28
C GLY A 585 4.27 10.98 11.76
N ASP A 586 5.14 10.15 12.30
CA ASP A 586 6.53 10.01 11.86
C ASP A 586 6.65 9.06 10.67
N GLY A 587 7.56 9.36 9.74
CA GLY A 587 7.90 8.48 8.62
C GLY A 587 8.65 7.21 9.05
N VAL A 588 9.31 6.57 8.09
CA VAL A 588 9.98 5.28 8.23
C VAL A 588 11.43 5.39 7.81
N VAL A 589 12.31 4.67 8.50
CA VAL A 589 13.69 4.39 8.10
C VAL A 589 13.78 2.94 7.63
N ARG A 590 14.20 2.73 6.38
CA ARG A 590 14.52 1.42 5.80
C ARG A 590 15.97 1.42 5.33
N VAL A 591 16.72 0.39 5.70
CA VAL A 591 18.12 0.23 5.29
C VAL A 591 18.37 -1.16 4.70
N TYR A 592 18.88 -1.18 3.48
CA TYR A 592 19.22 -2.37 2.72
C TYR A 592 20.71 -2.40 2.47
N ARG A 593 21.34 -3.57 2.58
CA ARG A 593 22.71 -3.81 2.09
C ARG A 593 22.69 -4.86 0.99
N LEU A 594 23.35 -4.59 -0.14
CA LEU A 594 23.60 -5.63 -1.13
C LEU A 594 24.78 -6.49 -0.66
N LEU A 595 24.59 -7.78 -0.51
CA LEU A 595 25.60 -8.69 0.06
C LEU A 595 26.62 -9.15 -0.97
N HIS A 596 26.17 -9.45 -2.18
CA HIS A 596 27.04 -9.97 -3.24
C HIS A 596 26.50 -9.63 -4.64
N GLY A 597 27.39 -9.66 -5.62
CA GLY A 597 27.06 -9.33 -7.01
C GLY A 597 26.90 -7.83 -7.24
N SER A 598 26.14 -7.49 -8.27
CA SER A 598 25.79 -6.12 -8.62
C SER A 598 24.31 -6.04 -8.95
N GLY A 599 23.75 -4.85 -8.80
CA GLY A 599 22.35 -4.59 -9.06
C GLY A 599 22.09 -3.16 -9.48
N SER A 600 20.82 -2.91 -9.73
CA SER A 600 20.28 -1.61 -10.05
C SER A 600 19.14 -1.30 -9.09
N ILE A 601 19.07 -0.03 -8.72
CA ILE A 601 18.00 0.55 -7.91
C ILE A 601 17.16 1.41 -8.85
N SER A 602 15.85 1.19 -8.85
CA SER A 602 14.89 2.18 -9.27
C SER A 602 14.11 2.68 -8.05
N TYR A 603 14.23 3.98 -7.77
CA TYR A 603 13.69 4.63 -6.59
C TYR A 603 12.61 5.64 -6.98
N ARG A 604 11.40 5.48 -6.44
CA ARG A 604 10.28 6.42 -6.59
C ARG A 604 9.78 6.89 -5.23
N GLY A 605 10.32 7.98 -4.74
CA GLY A 605 9.78 8.73 -3.62
C GLY A 605 9.14 10.05 -4.04
N GLU A 606 8.75 10.84 -3.03
CA GLU A 606 8.43 12.26 -3.13
C GLU A 606 8.83 12.96 -1.83
N ARG A 607 8.52 14.25 -1.72
CA ARG A 607 8.72 15.06 -0.51
C ARG A 607 10.19 15.24 -0.13
N HIS A 608 11.11 15.20 -1.10
CA HIS A 608 12.53 15.53 -0.89
C HIS A 608 12.76 17.04 -0.86
N GLY A 609 12.11 17.78 -1.77
CA GLY A 609 12.21 19.24 -1.86
C GLY A 609 10.97 19.95 -1.28
N ILE A 610 9.81 19.29 -1.33
CA ILE A 610 8.52 19.87 -0.92
C ILE A 610 7.96 19.14 0.31
N ALA A 611 7.96 19.80 1.45
CA ALA A 611 7.48 19.22 2.70
C ALA A 611 5.94 19.03 2.71
N PRO A 612 5.41 17.97 3.36
CA PRO A 612 3.98 17.82 3.58
C PRO A 612 3.41 18.96 4.42
N GLN A 613 2.34 19.60 3.96
CA GLN A 613 1.78 20.80 4.57
C GLN A 613 1.07 20.50 5.90
N GLY A 614 1.10 21.45 6.85
CA GLY A 614 0.25 21.41 8.05
C GLY A 614 -1.14 22.05 7.81
N ALA A 615 -2.04 21.92 8.78
CA ALA A 615 -3.37 22.53 8.73
C ALA A 615 -3.73 23.26 10.04
N ALA A 616 -4.66 24.22 9.96
CA ALA A 616 -5.13 25.01 11.11
C ALA A 616 -3.99 25.65 11.95
N GLY A 617 -2.87 26.01 11.31
CA GLY A 617 -1.68 26.58 11.97
C GLY A 617 -0.67 25.56 12.48
N GLY A 618 -0.86 24.26 12.20
CA GLY A 618 0.17 23.24 12.38
C GLY A 618 1.31 23.39 11.37
N LEU A 619 2.47 22.85 11.74
CA LEU A 619 3.71 22.92 10.97
C LEU A 619 3.83 21.75 9.99
N PRO A 620 4.61 21.92 8.90
CA PRO A 620 4.85 20.84 7.95
C PRO A 620 5.66 19.69 8.55
N GLY A 621 5.50 18.50 7.99
CA GLY A 621 6.35 17.34 8.28
C GLY A 621 7.77 17.53 7.74
N ARG A 622 8.73 16.76 8.24
CA ARG A 622 10.10 16.75 7.70
C ARG A 622 10.12 16.09 6.32
N PRO A 623 10.90 16.63 5.36
CA PRO A 623 11.14 16.00 4.06
C PRO A 623 11.70 14.58 4.15
N ALA A 624 11.44 13.81 3.09
CA ALA A 624 12.05 12.51 2.82
C ALA A 624 13.48 12.67 2.28
N THR A 625 14.29 11.62 2.39
CA THR A 625 15.61 11.53 1.78
C THR A 625 15.91 10.09 1.38
N ALA A 626 16.69 9.90 0.32
CA ALA A 626 17.25 8.60 -0.03
C ALA A 626 18.70 8.74 -0.46
N ARG A 627 19.55 7.80 -0.06
CA ARG A 627 20.98 7.82 -0.36
C ARG A 627 21.56 6.42 -0.45
N ILE A 628 22.66 6.30 -1.18
CA ILE A 628 23.51 5.12 -1.19
C ILE A 628 24.79 5.46 -0.43
N GLU A 629 25.02 4.78 0.69
CA GLU A 629 26.30 4.79 1.40
C GLU A 629 27.17 3.70 0.77
N ARG A 630 28.19 4.12 0.03
CA ARG A 630 29.09 3.21 -0.70
C ARG A 630 30.03 2.49 0.25
N ALA A 631 30.50 1.32 -0.14
CA ALA A 631 31.44 0.53 0.65
C ALA A 631 32.78 1.27 0.94
N ASP A 632 33.17 2.23 0.10
CA ASP A 632 34.35 3.08 0.30
C ASP A 632 34.13 4.28 1.25
N GLY A 633 32.90 4.43 1.77
CA GLY A 633 32.50 5.51 2.67
C GLY A 633 31.94 6.76 1.97
N SER A 634 31.96 6.82 0.63
CA SER A 634 31.30 7.90 -0.10
C SER A 634 29.77 7.80 -0.02
N VAL A 635 29.08 8.93 -0.17
CA VAL A 635 27.60 8.98 -0.08
C VAL A 635 27.05 9.62 -1.35
N GLU A 636 26.18 8.88 -2.05
CA GLU A 636 25.42 9.36 -3.20
C GLU A 636 23.98 9.64 -2.77
N THR A 637 23.53 10.89 -2.91
CA THR A 637 22.12 11.23 -2.67
C THR A 637 21.29 10.91 -3.91
N LEU A 638 20.20 10.17 -3.72
CA LEU A 638 19.25 9.86 -4.79
C LEU A 638 18.22 11.00 -4.90
N ALA A 639 17.91 11.38 -6.13
CA ALA A 639 16.76 12.26 -6.39
C ALA A 639 15.44 11.57 -6.00
N ALA A 640 14.38 12.35 -5.79
CA ALA A 640 13.04 11.85 -5.47
C ALA A 640 12.56 10.76 -6.46
N LYS A 641 12.99 10.84 -7.72
CA LYS A 641 12.83 9.79 -8.72
C LYS A 641 14.18 9.58 -9.37
N GLY A 642 14.73 8.38 -9.29
CA GLY A 642 16.08 8.13 -9.77
C GLY A 642 16.36 6.66 -10.04
N ARG A 643 17.43 6.41 -10.79
CA ARG A 643 18.04 5.10 -10.93
C ARG A 643 19.50 5.19 -10.53
N ALA A 644 20.01 4.13 -9.94
CA ALA A 644 21.42 4.05 -9.57
C ALA A 644 21.93 2.62 -9.70
N GLN A 645 23.24 2.50 -9.92
CA GLN A 645 23.94 1.22 -9.83
C GLN A 645 24.25 0.93 -8.36
N TRP A 646 24.22 -0.35 -8.02
CA TRP A 646 24.38 -0.84 -6.66
C TRP A 646 25.40 -1.98 -6.63
N GLN A 647 26.40 -1.90 -5.74
CA GLN A 647 27.47 -2.88 -5.64
C GLN A 647 27.43 -3.58 -4.28
N ALA A 648 28.00 -4.79 -4.23
CA ALA A 648 28.15 -5.52 -2.98
C ALA A 648 28.86 -4.65 -1.91
N GLY A 649 28.30 -4.64 -0.70
CA GLY A 649 28.76 -3.82 0.42
C GLY A 649 28.03 -2.48 0.55
N ASP A 650 27.49 -1.93 -0.53
CA ASP A 650 26.76 -0.65 -0.51
C ASP A 650 25.46 -0.76 0.28
N ARG A 651 25.08 0.34 0.95
CA ARG A 651 23.83 0.45 1.71
C ARG A 651 22.89 1.46 1.07
N LEU A 652 21.67 1.05 0.76
CA LEU A 652 20.58 1.96 0.41
C LEU A 652 19.85 2.36 1.69
N VAL A 653 19.87 3.65 2.03
CA VAL A 653 19.17 4.22 3.18
C VAL A 653 18.03 5.10 2.69
N ILE A 654 16.82 4.79 3.16
CA ILE A 654 15.59 5.51 2.83
C ILE A 654 14.97 6.02 4.11
N GLU A 655 14.64 7.30 4.10
CA GLU A 655 13.94 7.99 5.16
C GLU A 655 12.71 8.67 4.55
N THR A 656 11.51 8.16 4.86
CA THR A 656 10.27 8.76 4.34
C THR A 656 9.89 10.02 5.12
N ALA A 657 9.04 10.86 4.52
CA ALA A 657 8.57 12.10 5.11
C ALA A 657 7.66 11.84 6.33
N GLY A 658 7.46 12.86 7.17
CA GLY A 658 6.42 12.86 8.20
C GLY A 658 5.11 13.47 7.69
N GLY A 659 4.00 13.24 8.41
CA GLY A 659 2.72 13.87 8.11
C GLY A 659 2.64 15.32 8.59
N GLY A 660 1.70 16.11 8.05
CA GLY A 660 1.46 17.47 8.51
C GLY A 660 0.89 17.54 9.93
N GLY A 661 1.29 18.55 10.71
CA GLY A 661 0.68 18.83 12.01
C GLY A 661 -0.67 19.54 11.88
N TRP A 662 -1.56 19.34 12.87
CA TRP A 662 -2.85 20.02 12.93
C TRP A 662 -2.94 20.95 14.14
N GLY A 663 -3.42 22.17 13.91
CA GLY A 663 -3.58 23.19 14.95
C GLY A 663 -2.26 23.83 15.35
N ARG A 664 -2.29 25.07 15.87
CA ARG A 664 -1.07 25.72 16.37
C ARG A 664 -0.43 24.89 17.48
N PRO A 665 0.90 24.63 17.43
CA PRO A 665 1.62 24.03 18.55
C PRO A 665 1.43 24.87 19.82
N ALA A 666 1.41 24.21 20.98
CA ALA A 666 1.55 24.94 22.24
C ALA A 666 2.87 25.73 22.21
N ALA A 667 2.87 26.97 22.71
CA ALA A 667 4.11 27.72 22.87
C ALA A 667 5.05 26.86 23.71
N ALA A 668 6.29 26.67 23.24
CA ALA A 668 7.30 26.02 24.06
C ALA A 668 7.41 26.83 25.35
N GLU A 669 7.05 26.25 26.49
CA GLU A 669 7.38 26.84 27.78
C GLU A 669 8.90 27.02 27.76
N SER A 670 9.34 28.28 27.73
CA SER A 670 10.75 28.61 27.82
C SER A 670 11.23 28.07 29.16
N SER A 671 11.95 26.95 29.15
CA SER A 671 12.71 26.50 30.31
C SER A 671 13.78 27.54 30.58
N ALA A 672 13.50 28.42 31.54
CA ALA A 672 14.49 29.30 32.16
C ALA A 672 15.49 28.48 32.98
#